data_AF-A0A1V6S4X6-F1
#
_entry.id   AF-A0A1V6S4X6-F1
#
_cell.length_a   1.000
_cell.length_b   1.000
_cell.length_c   1.000
_cell.angle_alpha   90.00
_cell.angle_beta   90.00
_cell.angle_gamma   90.00
#
_symmetry.space_group_name_H-M   'P 1'
#
loop_
_entity.id
_entity.type
_entity.pdbx_description
1 polymer ?
#
loop_
_entity_poly.entity_id
_entity_poly.type
_entity_poly.pdbx_seq_one_letter_code
_entity_poly.pdbx_strand_id
1 'polypeptide(L)'
;MPEMGPVILSLVQKLHRGEFKDTLIEHLAYRSVIEAVGGEKDFAQMALNAIDPRVLALQGKIITVEMLDRIRASQMQELDPWPHSNGGYCDFITDSRDTDYWRGYVGQASVLAIRIPQHCSAIRVGKNNTLHYHIVTNPSAAGYRYGNFIRLWIIQFPNCIQISTKEAELAPRVRGEFTKLLEGSTDPEIREWPSIRAQQKHQPNASAKNLVETQRCPRLSLEENINALYTAIQSGKEFAEMVFWPSKEKIPWAPHGSEIQPLDLKAWFEGVSNWLLKNHCTKSDLAILVGTTVASVGIMLDSVPSHDYGEISLPWGLRESGFTDKNSLIWFASFQKYKLIPGTFQASMPHDADTEFFSKSTHELIGKSSLRVILLCGKLAEKIALTEQDLKQNFTLELQGVRYEIWLRLRHHTIERIFVRSPAPLIKLWSNKGSAAVKIDVLFRFVSAVSSTRLSTTFYESALTVALVIRGWDDERSQRIDPLELELGKVNPTLRIWLERLGFREDNHVRRLAECTSGSLRLGLLVLLKVLPRAPPGVGPRKIPQSKTRRRGVISPETMQKVRLLLKDVQKELISVPKTEGGDIIKPPDTLVSSEDTILVDEDLIMEAVEHGSVTIKDFDSKEERLMIDRLQKKTPNTTEDTNPGKGISAPTSSTFSTQLSESTRRLQIRRFFVKAEVAPVGKRHPHAYATSASETDPGMRFGFRVSLRDDKGEDSFVEYASSSTWQAIAIANSFVDGLDGDSFEEICRRKRRFVWVDKRIKNVPSELRPFVNEAYRDDENNVVRFNSASPKVQKPA
;
A
#
# COMPACT_ATOMS: atom_id res chain seq x y z
N MET A 1 -9.35 -22.47 29.58
CA MET A 1 -8.49 -21.46 28.94
C MET A 1 -7.12 -21.50 29.59
N PRO A 2 -6.02 -21.35 28.85
CA PRO A 2 -4.69 -21.22 29.45
C PRO A 2 -4.59 -19.95 30.30
N GLU A 3 -3.73 -19.95 31.31
CA GLU A 3 -3.46 -18.75 32.08
C GLU A 3 -2.81 -17.66 31.21
N MET A 4 -3.23 -16.41 31.35
CA MET A 4 -2.76 -15.31 30.49
C MET A 4 -1.26 -15.04 30.67
N GLY A 5 -0.73 -15.14 31.89
CA GLY A 5 0.69 -14.90 32.19
C GLY A 5 1.63 -15.76 31.32
N PRO A 6 1.52 -17.09 31.36
CA PRO A 6 2.31 -17.99 30.50
C PRO A 6 2.14 -17.73 29.00
N VAL A 7 0.92 -17.39 28.54
CA VAL A 7 0.66 -17.08 27.13
C VAL A 7 1.37 -15.80 26.70
N ILE A 8 1.25 -14.74 27.49
CA ILE A 8 1.93 -13.46 27.25
C ILE A 8 3.44 -13.66 27.25
N LEU A 9 3.99 -14.36 28.24
CA LEU A 9 5.42 -14.64 28.30
C LEU A 9 5.91 -15.42 27.07
N SER A 10 5.16 -16.45 26.65
CA SER A 10 5.50 -17.22 25.44
C SER A 10 5.46 -16.35 24.17
N LEU A 11 4.47 -15.46 24.05
CA LEU A 11 4.39 -14.52 22.93
C LEU A 11 5.58 -13.54 22.92
N VAL A 12 5.93 -12.98 24.08
CA VAL A 12 7.07 -12.07 24.24
C VAL A 12 8.38 -12.78 23.90
N GLN A 13 8.57 -14.02 24.36
CA GLN A 13 9.73 -14.85 24.01
C GLN A 13 9.85 -15.07 22.51
N LYS A 14 8.75 -15.41 21.84
CA LYS A 14 8.71 -15.59 20.38
C LYS A 14 9.02 -14.29 19.63
N LEU A 15 8.50 -13.16 20.11
CA LEU A 15 8.82 -11.83 19.56
C LEU A 15 10.30 -11.47 19.75
N HIS A 16 10.84 -11.72 20.94
CA HIS A 16 12.24 -11.44 21.27
C HIS A 16 13.21 -12.28 20.42
N ARG A 17 12.87 -13.54 20.17
CA ARG A 17 13.66 -14.49 19.37
C ARG A 17 13.45 -14.35 17.86
N GLY A 18 12.54 -13.48 17.41
CA GLY A 18 12.22 -13.30 15.99
C GLY A 18 11.57 -14.55 15.36
N GLU A 19 10.85 -15.35 16.16
CA GLU A 19 10.21 -16.59 15.68
C GLU A 19 8.96 -16.33 14.83
N PHE A 20 8.41 -15.11 14.86
CA PHE A 20 7.32 -14.70 14.00
C PHE A 20 7.83 -14.34 12.59
N LYS A 21 7.65 -15.27 11.66
CA LYS A 21 7.94 -15.07 10.23
C LYS A 21 6.77 -14.45 9.48
N ASP A 22 6.28 -13.32 9.98
CA ASP A 22 5.23 -12.54 9.33
C ASP A 22 5.85 -11.24 8.81
N THR A 23 5.79 -11.02 7.49
CA THR A 23 6.28 -9.80 6.84
C THR A 23 5.71 -8.50 7.42
N LEU A 24 4.53 -8.55 8.04
CA LEU A 24 3.89 -7.41 8.73
C LEU A 24 4.52 -7.09 10.10
N ILE A 25 5.29 -8.02 10.65
CA ILE A 25 5.84 -7.95 12.02
C ILE A 25 7.38 -8.01 12.00
N GLU A 26 7.99 -8.65 10.99
CA GLU A 26 9.44 -8.84 10.83
C GLU A 26 10.25 -7.54 10.79
N HIS A 27 9.66 -6.44 10.31
CA HIS A 27 10.32 -5.12 10.27
C HIS A 27 10.29 -4.38 11.62
N LEU A 28 9.62 -4.95 12.64
CA LEU A 28 9.45 -4.33 13.95
C LEU A 28 10.56 -4.79 14.89
N ALA A 29 11.27 -3.84 15.51
CA ALA A 29 12.39 -4.08 16.41
C ALA A 29 11.94 -4.53 17.82
N TYR A 30 11.03 -5.52 17.93
CA TYR A 30 10.52 -6.01 19.21
C TYR A 30 11.63 -6.45 20.16
N ARG A 31 12.71 -7.02 19.62
CA ARG A 31 13.88 -7.42 20.41
C ARG A 31 14.45 -6.25 21.21
N SER A 32 14.77 -5.15 20.56
CA SER A 32 15.33 -3.96 21.20
C SER A 32 14.37 -3.33 22.21
N VAL A 33 13.06 -3.39 21.94
CA VAL A 33 12.03 -2.87 22.86
C VAL A 33 11.95 -3.72 24.12
N ILE A 34 11.93 -5.04 23.97
CA ILE A 34 11.88 -5.98 25.09
C ILE A 34 13.14 -5.82 25.95
N GLU A 35 14.32 -5.72 25.32
CA GLU A 35 15.60 -5.45 26.01
C GLU A 35 15.57 -4.11 26.78
N ALA A 36 15.05 -3.04 26.18
CA ALA A 36 14.97 -1.72 26.81
C ALA A 36 14.04 -1.66 28.04
N VAL A 37 13.05 -2.55 28.12
CA VAL A 37 12.11 -2.65 29.25
C VAL A 37 12.66 -3.55 30.39
N GLY A 38 13.83 -4.17 30.21
CA GLY A 38 14.44 -5.07 31.20
C GLY A 38 14.48 -6.54 30.78
N GLY A 39 13.99 -6.87 29.57
CA GLY A 39 13.97 -8.21 29.00
C GLY A 39 12.59 -8.86 29.01
N GLU A 40 12.55 -10.13 28.57
CA GLU A 40 11.29 -10.85 28.29
C GLU A 40 10.33 -10.92 29.48
N LYS A 41 10.84 -11.15 30.70
CA LYS A 41 10.03 -11.31 31.91
C LYS A 41 9.41 -9.98 32.35
N ASP A 42 10.21 -8.92 32.36
CA ASP A 42 9.77 -7.59 32.79
C ASP A 42 8.76 -7.02 31.80
N PHE A 43 8.99 -7.22 30.49
CA PHE A 43 8.02 -6.83 29.47
C PHE A 43 6.72 -7.64 29.59
N ALA A 44 6.80 -8.96 29.81
CA ALA A 44 5.61 -9.79 30.00
C ALA A 44 4.81 -9.38 31.25
N GLN A 45 5.50 -9.05 32.35
CA GLN A 45 4.87 -8.56 33.57
C GLN A 45 4.24 -7.17 33.35
N MET A 46 4.91 -6.27 32.64
CA MET A 46 4.36 -4.97 32.25
C MET A 46 3.07 -5.13 31.43
N ALA A 47 3.08 -6.03 30.43
CA ALA A 47 1.92 -6.31 29.60
C ALA A 47 0.77 -6.95 30.40
N LEU A 48 1.07 -7.82 31.37
CA LEU A 48 0.08 -8.41 32.26
C LEU A 48 -0.54 -7.35 33.19
N ASN A 49 0.28 -6.46 33.76
CA ASN A 49 -0.16 -5.37 34.64
C ASN A 49 -1.02 -4.32 33.91
N ALA A 50 -0.92 -4.24 32.59
CA ALA A 50 -1.73 -3.36 31.77
C ALA A 50 -3.19 -3.83 31.61
N ILE A 51 -3.46 -5.12 31.84
CA ILE A 51 -4.80 -5.69 31.75
C ILE A 51 -5.62 -5.26 32.97
N ASP A 52 -6.86 -4.85 32.75
CA ASP A 52 -7.76 -4.48 33.85
C ASP A 52 -7.91 -5.66 34.82
N PRO A 53 -7.62 -5.50 36.13
CA PRO A 53 -7.66 -6.61 37.08
C PRO A 53 -9.01 -7.33 37.14
N ARG A 54 -10.11 -6.60 36.89
CA ARG A 54 -11.46 -7.18 36.88
C ARG A 54 -11.67 -8.07 35.65
N VAL A 55 -11.06 -7.72 34.52
CA VAL A 55 -11.04 -8.56 33.30
C VAL A 55 -10.15 -9.78 33.50
N LEU A 56 -8.97 -9.60 34.11
CA LEU A 56 -8.09 -10.73 34.45
C LEU A 56 -8.77 -11.72 35.40
N ALA A 57 -9.61 -11.24 36.32
CA ALA A 57 -10.41 -12.07 37.23
C ALA A 57 -11.47 -12.93 36.53
N LEU A 58 -11.75 -12.72 35.24
CA LEU A 58 -12.59 -13.60 34.41
C LEU A 58 -11.85 -14.87 33.94
N GLN A 59 -10.52 -14.91 34.08
CA GLN A 59 -9.71 -16.03 33.62
C GLN A 59 -10.20 -17.35 34.22
N GLY A 60 -10.39 -18.36 33.35
CA GLY A 60 -10.84 -19.69 33.74
C GLY A 60 -12.32 -19.78 34.11
N LYS A 61 -13.09 -18.69 34.01
CA LYS A 61 -14.53 -18.67 34.33
C LYS A 61 -15.37 -18.67 33.06
N ILE A 62 -16.60 -19.18 33.17
CA ILE A 62 -17.64 -18.95 32.17
C ILE A 62 -18.07 -17.49 32.30
N ILE A 63 -17.93 -16.73 31.21
CA ILE A 63 -18.26 -15.30 31.18
C ILE A 63 -19.77 -15.16 30.98
N THR A 64 -20.42 -14.44 31.89
CA THR A 64 -21.85 -14.10 31.79
C THR A 64 -22.04 -12.59 31.60
N VAL A 65 -23.23 -12.19 31.13
CA VAL A 65 -23.58 -10.78 30.94
C VAL A 65 -23.49 -10.01 32.26
N GLU A 66 -23.93 -10.58 33.38
CA GLU A 66 -23.88 -9.93 34.70
C GLU A 66 -22.44 -9.70 35.17
N MET A 67 -21.50 -10.55 34.78
CA MET A 67 -20.08 -10.33 35.08
C MET A 67 -19.55 -9.13 34.29
N LEU A 68 -19.86 -9.07 32.99
CA LEU A 68 -19.44 -7.97 32.11
C LEU A 68 -20.10 -6.64 32.51
N ASP A 69 -21.37 -6.66 32.89
CA ASP A 69 -22.08 -5.47 33.37
C ASP A 69 -21.55 -4.96 34.70
N ARG A 70 -21.16 -5.84 35.62
CA ARG A 70 -20.47 -5.42 36.86
C ARG A 70 -19.15 -4.72 36.56
N ILE A 71 -18.36 -5.24 35.60
CA ILE A 71 -17.11 -4.60 35.17
C ILE A 71 -17.41 -3.24 34.55
N ARG A 72 -18.38 -3.17 33.63
CA ARG A 72 -18.80 -1.94 32.97
C ARG A 72 -19.24 -0.88 33.98
N ALA A 73 -20.15 -1.23 34.89
CA ALA A 73 -20.65 -0.31 35.90
C ALA A 73 -19.52 0.21 36.81
N SER A 74 -18.60 -0.67 37.20
CA SER A 74 -17.43 -0.30 37.99
C SER A 74 -16.47 0.63 37.22
N GLN A 75 -16.23 0.37 35.93
CA GLN A 75 -15.39 1.22 35.09
C GLN A 75 -16.01 2.60 34.86
N MET A 76 -17.33 2.69 34.70
CA MET A 76 -18.03 3.97 34.50
C MET A 76 -18.04 4.87 35.75
N GLN A 77 -17.72 4.33 36.93
CA GLN A 77 -17.57 5.12 38.16
C GLN A 77 -16.17 5.75 38.31
N GLU A 78 -15.22 5.38 37.45
CA GLU A 78 -13.88 5.97 37.45
C GLU A 78 -13.91 7.40 36.90
N LEU A 79 -12.96 8.24 37.35
CA LEU A 79 -12.82 9.63 36.89
C LEU A 79 -12.61 9.75 35.38
N ASP A 80 -11.86 8.80 34.79
CA ASP A 80 -11.60 8.73 33.35
C ASP A 80 -11.79 7.28 32.84
N PRO A 81 -13.04 6.88 32.53
CA PRO A 81 -13.32 5.52 32.07
C PRO A 81 -12.65 5.20 30.72
N TRP A 82 -12.42 6.21 29.89
CA TRP A 82 -11.89 6.09 28.53
C TRP A 82 -10.70 7.02 28.34
N PRO A 83 -9.50 6.63 28.79
CA PRO A 83 -8.37 7.53 28.82
C PRO A 83 -7.88 7.94 27.43
N HIS A 84 -7.16 9.06 27.40
CA HIS A 84 -6.47 9.59 26.23
C HIS A 84 -5.16 8.82 25.95
N SER A 85 -5.21 7.51 26.06
CA SER A 85 -4.06 6.61 25.93
C SER A 85 -4.42 5.36 25.14
N ASN A 86 -3.40 4.55 24.86
CA ASN A 86 -3.56 3.28 24.17
C ASN A 86 -4.28 2.29 25.05
N GLY A 87 -5.31 1.69 24.48
CA GLY A 87 -6.03 0.66 25.18
C GLY A 87 -6.78 -0.27 24.27
N GLY A 88 -7.13 -1.41 24.85
CA GLY A 88 -8.05 -2.38 24.29
C GLY A 88 -9.44 -2.17 24.87
N TYR A 89 -10.45 -2.46 24.07
CA TYR A 89 -11.83 -2.45 24.49
C TYR A 89 -12.56 -3.68 23.93
N CYS A 90 -13.65 -4.04 24.57
CA CYS A 90 -14.62 -5.00 24.06
C CYS A 90 -15.98 -4.32 24.00
N ASP A 91 -16.63 -4.36 22.83
CA ASP A 91 -18.05 -4.12 22.73
C ASP A 91 -18.78 -5.46 22.87
N PHE A 92 -19.41 -5.71 24.02
CA PHE A 92 -20.22 -6.89 24.25
C PHE A 92 -21.69 -6.58 23.92
N ILE A 93 -22.16 -7.20 22.86
CA ILE A 93 -23.53 -7.02 22.37
C ILE A 93 -24.46 -7.89 23.18
N THR A 94 -25.51 -7.32 23.75
CA THR A 94 -26.60 -8.06 24.42
C THR A 94 -27.88 -7.98 23.59
N ASP A 95 -28.84 -8.89 23.83
CA ASP A 95 -30.16 -8.90 23.18
C ASP A 95 -31.24 -8.94 24.26
N SER A 96 -32.16 -7.96 24.30
CA SER A 96 -33.19 -7.90 25.34
C SER A 96 -34.22 -9.02 25.29
N ARG A 97 -34.23 -9.82 24.21
CA ARG A 97 -35.10 -10.99 24.06
C ARG A 97 -34.49 -12.27 24.65
N ASP A 98 -33.18 -12.29 24.88
CA ASP A 98 -32.43 -13.44 25.37
C ASP A 98 -31.34 -12.98 26.34
N THR A 99 -31.57 -13.22 27.63
CA THR A 99 -30.67 -12.80 28.71
C THR A 99 -29.32 -13.50 28.68
N ASP A 100 -29.23 -14.68 28.05
CA ASP A 100 -27.99 -15.43 27.91
C ASP A 100 -27.21 -15.04 26.65
N TYR A 101 -27.86 -14.33 25.72
CA TYR A 101 -27.22 -13.89 24.49
C TYR A 101 -26.20 -12.79 24.76
N TRP A 102 -24.94 -13.07 24.44
CA TRP A 102 -23.95 -12.03 24.25
C TRP A 102 -22.90 -12.35 23.20
N ARG A 103 -22.34 -11.31 22.58
CA ARG A 103 -21.21 -11.43 21.64
C ARG A 103 -20.17 -10.35 21.87
N GLY A 104 -18.92 -10.74 22.11
CA GLY A 104 -17.81 -9.80 22.30
C GLY A 104 -17.11 -9.43 20.99
N TYR A 105 -17.01 -8.13 20.71
CA TYR A 105 -16.19 -7.58 19.64
C TYR A 105 -15.00 -6.82 20.24
N VAL A 106 -13.83 -7.42 20.13
CA VAL A 106 -12.59 -6.83 20.67
C VAL A 106 -11.96 -5.88 19.67
N GLY A 107 -11.45 -4.77 20.18
CA GLY A 107 -10.71 -3.78 19.41
C GLY A 107 -9.66 -3.08 20.25
N GLN A 108 -8.86 -2.24 19.58
CA GLN A 108 -7.83 -1.43 20.22
C GLN A 108 -7.76 -0.07 19.53
N ALA A 109 -7.29 0.95 20.25
CA ALA A 109 -7.04 2.27 19.69
C ALA A 109 -5.99 3.02 20.49
N SER A 110 -5.39 4.05 19.87
CA SER A 110 -4.45 4.93 20.58
C SER A 110 -5.09 5.95 21.48
N VAL A 111 -6.37 6.25 21.25
CA VAL A 111 -7.13 7.19 22.06
C VAL A 111 -8.53 6.62 22.22
N LEU A 112 -8.78 5.92 23.33
CA LEU A 112 -10.10 5.34 23.61
C LEU A 112 -11.17 6.42 23.72
N ALA A 113 -10.83 7.58 24.31
CA ALA A 113 -11.70 8.75 24.40
C ALA A 113 -12.32 9.18 23.05
N ILE A 114 -11.62 8.93 21.94
CA ILE A 114 -12.10 9.25 20.58
C ILE A 114 -12.77 8.01 19.95
N ARG A 115 -12.18 6.83 20.10
CA ARG A 115 -12.64 5.62 19.40
C ARG A 115 -14.00 5.13 19.88
N ILE A 116 -14.27 5.17 21.18
CA ILE A 116 -15.54 4.68 21.72
C ILE A 116 -16.72 5.53 21.22
N PRO A 117 -16.67 6.89 21.28
CA PRO A 117 -17.70 7.72 20.66
C PRO A 117 -17.90 7.48 19.15
N GLN A 118 -16.85 7.14 18.39
CA GLN A 118 -16.99 6.80 16.97
C GLN A 118 -17.81 5.54 16.75
N HIS A 119 -17.63 4.50 17.58
CA HIS A 119 -18.47 3.30 17.54
C HIS A 119 -19.90 3.60 17.93
N CYS A 120 -20.10 4.34 19.03
CA CYS A 120 -21.44 4.76 19.46
C CYS A 120 -22.16 5.55 18.36
N SER A 121 -21.47 6.44 17.66
CA SER A 121 -22.02 7.18 16.53
C SER A 121 -22.33 6.25 15.35
N ALA A 122 -21.42 5.33 15.00
CA ALA A 122 -21.62 4.37 13.92
C ALA A 122 -22.84 3.47 14.14
N ILE A 123 -23.01 2.95 15.36
CA ILE A 123 -24.15 2.13 15.75
C ILE A 123 -25.43 2.97 15.71
N ARG A 124 -25.42 4.19 16.26
CA ARG A 124 -26.59 5.08 16.29
C ARG A 124 -27.10 5.46 14.90
N VAL A 125 -26.21 5.66 13.93
CA VAL A 125 -26.60 5.96 12.54
C VAL A 125 -26.89 4.71 11.71
N GLY A 126 -26.93 3.53 12.32
CA GLY A 126 -27.28 2.28 11.65
C GLY A 126 -26.23 1.81 10.63
N LYS A 127 -24.94 2.09 10.84
CA LYS A 127 -23.90 1.55 9.94
C LYS A 127 -23.94 0.03 9.96
N ASN A 128 -23.72 -0.59 8.81
CA ASN A 128 -23.72 -2.05 8.65
C ASN A 128 -22.53 -2.55 7.84
N ASN A 129 -21.46 -1.76 7.76
CA ASN A 129 -20.31 -1.97 6.89
C ASN A 129 -19.20 -2.86 7.50
N THR A 130 -19.41 -3.38 8.71
CA THR A 130 -18.56 -4.36 9.40
C THR A 130 -19.47 -5.43 10.01
N LEU A 131 -18.94 -6.64 10.27
CA LEU A 131 -19.70 -7.71 10.92
C LEU A 131 -20.25 -7.24 12.27
N HIS A 132 -19.41 -6.56 13.06
CA HIS A 132 -19.77 -5.94 14.34
C HIS A 132 -21.02 -5.07 14.20
N TYR A 133 -20.98 -4.06 13.33
CA TYR A 133 -22.12 -3.16 13.22
C TYR A 133 -23.34 -3.82 12.57
N HIS A 134 -23.12 -4.75 11.63
CA HIS A 134 -24.21 -5.50 11.01
C HIS A 134 -24.99 -6.32 12.04
N ILE A 135 -24.32 -6.99 12.98
CA ILE A 135 -24.98 -7.80 14.02
C ILE A 135 -25.82 -6.93 14.96
N VAL A 136 -25.34 -5.73 15.29
CA VAL A 136 -26.07 -4.78 16.16
C VAL A 136 -27.24 -4.13 15.43
N THR A 137 -27.08 -3.81 14.15
CA THR A 137 -28.04 -3.04 13.36
C THR A 137 -28.90 -3.89 12.44
N ASN A 138 -28.80 -5.23 12.54
CA ASN A 138 -29.57 -6.17 11.74
C ASN A 138 -31.07 -5.86 11.88
N PRO A 139 -31.84 -5.69 10.78
CA PRO A 139 -33.28 -5.43 10.86
C PRO A 139 -34.06 -6.40 11.76
N SER A 140 -33.67 -7.69 11.80
CA SER A 140 -34.31 -8.70 12.66
C SER A 140 -34.03 -8.52 14.16
N ALA A 141 -33.05 -7.69 14.50
CA ALA A 141 -32.61 -7.40 15.86
C ALA A 141 -32.69 -5.89 16.20
N ALA A 142 -33.20 -5.07 15.28
CA ALA A 142 -33.27 -3.64 15.42
C ALA A 142 -34.12 -3.26 16.64
N GLY A 143 -33.53 -2.49 17.56
CA GLY A 143 -34.17 -2.08 18.81
C GLY A 143 -34.09 -3.08 19.95
N TYR A 144 -33.62 -4.32 19.72
CA TYR A 144 -33.45 -5.35 20.75
C TYR A 144 -31.99 -5.58 21.15
N ARG A 145 -31.04 -5.27 20.26
CA ARG A 145 -29.60 -5.44 20.55
C ARG A 145 -28.92 -4.14 20.95
N TYR A 146 -28.02 -4.23 21.91
CA TYR A 146 -27.29 -3.08 22.46
C TYR A 146 -25.80 -3.34 22.49
N GLY A 147 -25.00 -2.36 22.04
CA GLY A 147 -23.56 -2.35 22.26
C GLY A 147 -23.22 -1.83 23.65
N ASN A 148 -22.35 -2.54 24.35
CA ASN A 148 -21.90 -2.22 25.70
C ASN A 148 -20.38 -2.30 25.74
N PHE A 149 -19.72 -1.23 26.15
CA PHE A 149 -18.27 -1.16 26.11
C PHE A 149 -17.65 -1.41 27.48
N ILE A 150 -16.65 -2.30 27.53
CA ILE A 150 -15.70 -2.41 28.64
C ILE A 150 -14.28 -2.17 28.13
N ARG A 151 -13.45 -1.63 29.01
CA ARG A 151 -12.02 -1.48 28.80
C ARG A 151 -11.31 -2.78 29.19
N LEU A 152 -10.45 -3.28 28.31
CA LEU A 152 -9.72 -4.54 28.51
C LEU A 152 -8.34 -4.31 29.12
N TRP A 153 -7.61 -3.33 28.59
CA TRP A 153 -6.26 -3.01 29.03
C TRP A 153 -5.93 -1.55 28.69
N ILE A 154 -5.00 -0.97 29.44
CA ILE A 154 -4.38 0.33 29.16
C ILE A 154 -2.87 0.17 29.28
N ILE A 155 -2.13 0.54 28.23
CA ILE A 155 -0.67 0.64 28.33
C ILE A 155 -0.29 2.11 28.28
N GLN A 156 0.21 2.61 29.42
CA GLN A 156 0.84 3.92 29.49
C GLN A 156 2.31 3.76 29.15
N PHE A 157 2.70 4.26 27.98
CA PHE A 157 4.11 4.41 27.64
C PHE A 157 4.63 5.74 28.22
N PRO A 158 5.91 5.83 28.62
CA PRO A 158 6.50 7.08 29.15
C PRO A 158 6.30 8.27 28.20
N ASN A 159 6.18 9.49 28.73
CA ASN A 159 5.87 10.72 27.96
C ASN A 159 6.83 11.04 26.78
N CYS A 160 8.03 10.45 26.75
CA CYS A 160 8.96 10.55 25.61
C CYS A 160 8.57 9.64 24.41
N ILE A 161 7.50 8.87 24.57
CA ILE A 161 7.02 7.82 23.68
C ILE A 161 5.49 8.06 23.56
N GLN A 162 5.07 9.14 22.88
CA GLN A 162 3.65 9.45 22.71
C GLN A 162 3.06 8.79 21.46
N ILE A 163 2.14 7.86 21.70
CA ILE A 163 1.92 6.72 20.84
C ILE A 163 0.63 6.86 19.98
N SER A 164 0.69 7.28 18.69
CA SER A 164 -0.43 7.30 17.68
C SER A 164 -0.60 6.02 16.82
N THR A 165 -1.47 5.06 17.17
CA THR A 165 -1.51 3.73 16.50
C THR A 165 -2.06 3.92 15.11
N LYS A 166 -1.22 3.82 14.08
CA LYS A 166 -1.75 3.48 12.77
C LYS A 166 -2.32 2.08 12.90
N GLU A 167 -3.64 1.97 12.88
CA GLU A 167 -4.33 0.75 12.51
C GLU A 167 -3.74 0.33 11.15
N ALA A 168 -2.85 -0.67 11.16
CA ALA A 168 -2.45 -1.33 9.93
C ALA A 168 -3.69 -2.05 9.42
N GLU A 169 -4.48 -1.39 8.56
CA GLU A 169 -5.58 -2.05 7.89
C GLU A 169 -4.99 -3.23 7.11
N LEU A 170 -5.43 -4.44 7.45
CA LEU A 170 -5.15 -5.62 6.65
C LEU A 170 -5.46 -5.31 5.19
N ALA A 171 -4.57 -5.73 4.30
CA ALA A 171 -4.77 -5.53 2.87
C ALA A 171 -6.17 -6.06 2.47
N PRO A 172 -6.89 -5.40 1.54
CA PRO A 172 -8.23 -5.82 1.15
C PRO A 172 -8.34 -7.30 0.79
N ARG A 173 -7.27 -7.89 0.23
CA ARG A 173 -7.13 -9.33 -0.05
C ARG A 173 -7.19 -10.18 1.22
N VAL A 174 -6.32 -9.89 2.19
CA VAL A 174 -6.25 -10.62 3.47
C VAL A 174 -7.57 -10.50 4.23
N ARG A 175 -8.21 -9.32 4.24
CA ARG A 175 -9.56 -9.15 4.80
C ARG A 175 -10.60 -10.02 4.10
N GLY A 176 -10.50 -10.17 2.77
CA GLY A 176 -11.38 -11.02 1.99
C GLY A 176 -11.24 -12.50 2.35
N GLU A 177 -10.01 -12.99 2.50
CA GLU A 177 -9.71 -14.36 2.91
C GLU A 177 -10.30 -14.66 4.30
N PHE A 178 -10.08 -13.78 5.29
CA PHE A 178 -10.71 -13.91 6.62
C PHE A 178 -12.24 -13.81 6.59
N THR A 179 -12.81 -13.03 5.67
CA THR A 179 -14.26 -12.95 5.52
C THR A 179 -14.82 -14.28 4.98
N LYS A 180 -14.17 -14.91 4.00
CA LYS A 180 -14.60 -16.22 3.45
C LYS A 180 -14.60 -17.32 4.50
N LEU A 181 -13.65 -17.31 5.44
CA LEU A 181 -13.62 -18.30 6.54
C LEU A 181 -14.90 -18.29 7.39
N LEU A 182 -15.66 -17.19 7.39
CA LEU A 182 -16.92 -17.09 8.14
C LEU A 182 -18.06 -17.91 7.51
N GLU A 183 -17.96 -18.32 6.24
CA GLU A 183 -18.95 -19.19 5.58
C GLU A 183 -19.05 -20.57 6.25
N GLY A 184 -17.97 -21.01 6.91
CA GLY A 184 -17.95 -22.24 7.70
C GLY A 184 -18.48 -22.11 9.13
N SER A 185 -18.95 -20.93 9.55
CA SER A 185 -19.44 -20.70 10.91
C SER A 185 -20.69 -21.51 11.23
N THR A 186 -20.77 -22.05 12.45
CA THR A 186 -21.98 -22.68 12.99
C THR A 186 -23.06 -21.66 13.38
N ASP A 187 -22.65 -20.40 13.55
CA ASP A 187 -23.54 -19.28 13.84
C ASP A 187 -24.15 -18.74 12.53
N PRO A 188 -25.48 -18.80 12.36
CA PRO A 188 -26.12 -18.43 11.10
C PRO A 188 -25.91 -16.96 10.72
N GLU A 189 -25.90 -16.04 11.68
CA GLU A 189 -25.72 -14.60 11.39
C GLU A 189 -24.29 -14.27 10.96
N ILE A 190 -23.30 -15.02 11.48
CA ILE A 190 -21.90 -14.90 11.05
C ILE A 190 -21.72 -15.53 9.66
N ARG A 191 -22.36 -16.67 9.42
CA ARG A 191 -22.28 -17.41 8.16
C ARG A 191 -22.86 -16.64 6.98
N GLU A 192 -23.89 -15.81 7.21
CA GLU A 192 -24.51 -14.99 6.18
C GLU A 192 -23.68 -13.73 5.82
N TRP A 193 -22.80 -13.30 6.72
CA TRP A 193 -22.03 -12.06 6.54
C TRP A 193 -21.21 -11.98 5.24
N PRO A 194 -20.51 -13.04 4.77
CA PRO A 194 -19.77 -13.00 3.51
C PRO A 194 -20.66 -12.67 2.31
N SER A 195 -21.84 -13.28 2.24
CA SER A 195 -22.85 -13.03 1.19
C SER A 195 -23.38 -11.60 1.27
N ILE A 196 -23.74 -11.13 2.47
CA ILE A 196 -24.21 -9.76 2.70
C ILE A 196 -23.11 -8.76 2.31
N ARG A 197 -21.85 -9.04 2.66
CA ARG A 197 -20.71 -8.20 2.32
C ARG A 197 -20.44 -8.15 0.83
N ALA A 198 -20.61 -9.27 0.12
CA ALA A 198 -20.52 -9.31 -1.34
C ALA A 198 -21.61 -8.44 -1.96
N GLN A 199 -22.87 -8.59 -1.54
CA GLN A 199 -23.99 -7.75 -2.01
C GLN A 199 -23.76 -6.26 -1.72
N GLN A 200 -23.28 -5.90 -0.53
CA GLN A 200 -22.92 -4.52 -0.19
C GLN A 200 -21.79 -3.95 -1.05
N LYS A 201 -20.84 -4.78 -1.51
CA LYS A 201 -19.79 -4.33 -2.47
C LYS A 201 -20.37 -4.05 -3.85
N HIS A 202 -21.45 -4.74 -4.24
CA HIS A 202 -22.14 -4.53 -5.52
C HIS A 202 -23.10 -3.33 -5.49
N GLN A 203 -23.57 -2.90 -4.31
CA GLN A 203 -24.35 -1.67 -4.17
C GLN A 203 -23.42 -0.45 -4.12
N PRO A 204 -23.61 0.56 -5.00
CA PRO A 204 -22.84 1.80 -4.93
C PRO A 204 -23.17 2.52 -3.63
N ASN A 205 -22.21 2.55 -2.70
CA ASN A 205 -22.30 3.38 -1.51
C ASN A 205 -22.46 4.86 -1.90
N ALA A 206 -23.04 5.70 -1.03
CA ALA A 206 -23.28 7.12 -1.31
C ALA A 206 -22.01 7.88 -1.77
N SER A 207 -20.83 7.44 -1.31
CA SER A 207 -19.54 7.96 -1.79
C SER A 207 -19.22 7.61 -3.24
N ALA A 208 -19.67 6.47 -3.77
CA ALA A 208 -19.51 6.10 -5.17
C ALA A 208 -20.53 6.83 -6.06
N LYS A 209 -21.74 7.11 -5.56
CA LYS A 209 -22.72 7.96 -6.28
C LYS A 209 -22.20 9.39 -6.47
N ASN A 210 -21.74 10.03 -5.39
CA ASN A 210 -21.12 11.35 -5.47
C ASN A 210 -19.85 11.35 -6.35
N LEU A 211 -19.08 10.25 -6.34
CA LEU A 211 -17.91 10.11 -7.21
C LEU A 211 -18.30 10.09 -8.70
N VAL A 212 -19.34 9.35 -9.03
CA VAL A 212 -19.87 9.24 -10.40
C VAL A 212 -20.40 10.57 -10.89
N GLU A 213 -21.14 11.27 -10.04
CA GLU A 213 -21.67 12.60 -10.33
C GLU A 213 -20.54 13.60 -10.58
N THR A 214 -19.54 13.69 -9.69
CA THR A 214 -18.36 14.55 -9.88
C THR A 214 -17.58 14.21 -11.15
N GLN A 215 -17.38 12.93 -11.45
CA GLN A 215 -16.63 12.50 -12.64
C GLN A 215 -17.38 12.72 -13.96
N ARG A 216 -18.72 12.84 -13.91
CA ARG A 216 -19.61 13.19 -15.03
C ARG A 216 -19.76 14.70 -15.23
N CYS A 217 -19.47 15.51 -14.22
CA CYS A 217 -19.47 16.96 -14.38
C CYS A 217 -18.47 17.39 -15.48
N PRO A 218 -18.85 18.33 -16.36
CA PRO A 218 -17.95 18.88 -17.36
C PRO A 218 -16.66 19.40 -16.71
N ARG A 219 -15.53 19.20 -17.40
CA ARG A 219 -14.26 19.73 -16.94
C ARG A 219 -14.31 21.26 -16.99
N LEU A 220 -14.07 21.94 -15.86
CA LEU A 220 -14.02 23.40 -15.82
C LEU A 220 -12.76 23.84 -16.56
N SER A 221 -12.93 24.78 -17.48
CA SER A 221 -11.88 25.55 -18.12
C SER A 221 -11.12 26.42 -17.11
N LEU A 222 -10.01 27.03 -17.56
CA LEU A 222 -9.23 27.99 -16.77
C LEU A 222 -10.12 29.09 -16.19
N GLU A 223 -10.92 29.72 -17.05
CA GLU A 223 -11.80 30.84 -16.69
C GLU A 223 -12.91 30.40 -15.73
N GLU A 224 -13.49 29.21 -15.94
CA GLU A 224 -14.52 28.69 -15.05
C GLU A 224 -13.99 28.36 -13.66
N ASN A 225 -12.74 27.88 -13.53
CA ASN A 225 -12.10 27.69 -12.22
C ASN A 225 -11.88 29.03 -11.49
N ILE A 226 -11.45 30.06 -12.22
CA ILE A 226 -11.25 31.41 -11.65
C ILE A 226 -12.60 32.04 -11.26
N ASN A 227 -13.62 31.88 -12.10
CA ASN A 227 -14.97 32.36 -11.82
C ASN A 227 -15.64 31.62 -10.64
N ALA A 228 -15.37 30.33 -10.47
CA ALA A 228 -15.81 29.57 -9.29
C ALA A 228 -15.20 30.15 -8.00
N LEU A 229 -13.91 30.48 -8.02
CA LEU A 229 -13.23 31.16 -6.91
C LEU A 229 -13.82 32.54 -6.64
N TYR A 230 -14.03 33.34 -7.68
CA TYR A 230 -14.66 34.66 -7.58
C TYR A 230 -16.05 34.57 -6.92
N THR A 231 -16.91 33.66 -7.42
CA THR A 231 -18.26 33.45 -6.89
C THR A 231 -18.24 33.01 -5.43
N ALA A 232 -17.34 32.09 -5.07
CA ALA A 232 -17.22 31.60 -3.70
C ALA A 232 -16.81 32.72 -2.73
N ILE A 233 -15.87 33.57 -3.12
CA ILE A 233 -15.46 34.74 -2.32
C ILE A 233 -16.62 35.72 -2.17
N GLN A 234 -17.32 36.08 -3.25
CA GLN A 234 -18.45 37.01 -3.22
C GLN A 234 -19.62 36.53 -2.36
N SER A 235 -19.82 35.21 -2.24
CA SER A 235 -20.85 34.63 -1.39
C SER A 235 -20.54 34.74 0.12
N GLY A 236 -19.29 35.02 0.48
CA GLY A 236 -18.87 35.21 1.86
C GLY A 236 -19.24 36.60 2.38
N LYS A 237 -20.00 36.67 3.49
CA LYS A 237 -20.45 37.93 4.10
C LYS A 237 -19.30 38.91 4.38
N GLU A 238 -18.12 38.40 4.73
CA GLU A 238 -16.94 39.21 5.05
C GLU A 238 -16.24 39.81 3.82
N PHE A 239 -16.50 39.29 2.63
CA PHE A 239 -15.83 39.69 1.38
C PHE A 239 -16.77 40.38 0.39
N ALA A 240 -18.08 40.28 0.57
CA ALA A 240 -19.10 40.88 -0.29
C ALA A 240 -18.99 42.42 -0.39
N GLU A 241 -18.43 43.08 0.62
CA GLU A 241 -18.22 44.53 0.65
C GLU A 241 -16.85 44.98 0.08
N MET A 242 -15.92 44.04 -0.17
CA MET A 242 -14.58 44.36 -0.66
C MET A 242 -14.55 44.39 -2.20
N VAL A 243 -14.72 45.57 -2.79
CA VAL A 243 -14.66 45.81 -4.25
C VAL A 243 -13.20 45.82 -4.76
N PHE A 244 -12.50 44.69 -4.71
CA PHE A 244 -11.09 44.63 -5.13
C PHE A 244 -10.80 43.73 -6.34
N TRP A 245 -11.78 42.93 -6.80
CA TRP A 245 -11.57 41.97 -7.87
C TRP A 245 -12.06 42.53 -9.22
N PRO A 246 -11.17 43.01 -10.10
CA PRO A 246 -11.54 43.87 -11.22
C PRO A 246 -12.15 43.12 -12.43
N SER A 247 -11.92 41.80 -12.57
CA SER A 247 -12.45 41.00 -13.69
C SER A 247 -12.54 39.51 -13.34
N LYS A 248 -13.50 38.78 -13.92
CA LYS A 248 -13.69 37.33 -13.68
C LYS A 248 -12.62 36.44 -14.36
N GLU A 249 -11.68 37.03 -15.07
CA GLU A 249 -10.71 36.32 -15.93
C GLU A 249 -9.34 36.13 -15.26
N LYS A 250 -8.97 37.00 -14.31
CA LYS A 250 -7.66 36.96 -13.66
C LYS A 250 -7.76 37.19 -12.16
N ILE A 251 -6.88 36.51 -11.44
CA ILE A 251 -6.75 36.65 -9.99
C ILE A 251 -5.96 37.93 -9.68
N PRO A 252 -6.48 38.82 -8.82
CA PRO A 252 -5.79 40.04 -8.40
C PRO A 252 -4.69 39.69 -7.39
N TRP A 253 -3.62 39.06 -7.89
CA TRP A 253 -2.44 38.72 -7.11
C TRP A 253 -1.75 39.99 -6.62
N ALA A 254 -1.49 40.06 -5.31
CA ALA A 254 -0.64 41.10 -4.73
C ALA A 254 0.71 41.10 -5.46
N PRO A 255 1.26 42.25 -5.88
CA PRO A 255 2.57 42.28 -6.52
C PRO A 255 3.61 41.60 -5.62
N HIS A 256 4.47 40.77 -6.22
CA HIS A 256 5.66 40.30 -5.50
C HIS A 256 6.44 41.57 -5.12
N GLY A 257 6.64 41.82 -3.82
CA GLY A 257 7.37 43.01 -3.40
C GLY A 257 8.74 43.00 -4.08
N SER A 258 9.19 44.15 -4.57
CA SER A 258 10.53 44.37 -5.15
C SER A 258 11.69 43.98 -4.19
N GLU A 259 11.35 43.62 -2.95
CA GLU A 259 12.24 43.26 -1.84
C GLU A 259 12.22 41.76 -1.46
N ILE A 260 11.50 40.88 -2.17
CA ILE A 260 11.61 39.43 -1.91
C ILE A 260 12.99 38.97 -2.40
N GLN A 261 14.01 39.15 -1.57
CA GLN A 261 15.29 38.48 -1.77
C GLN A 261 15.02 36.97 -1.67
N PRO A 262 15.43 36.18 -2.68
CA PRO A 262 15.28 34.73 -2.62
C PRO A 262 15.94 34.23 -1.36
N LEU A 263 15.14 33.66 -0.46
CA LEU A 263 15.67 32.99 0.73
C LEU A 263 16.62 31.90 0.27
N ASP A 264 17.86 31.92 0.74
CA ASP A 264 18.77 30.78 0.62
C ASP A 264 18.16 29.63 1.42
N LEU A 265 17.42 28.77 0.72
CA LEU A 265 16.66 27.68 1.30
C LEU A 265 17.58 26.72 2.07
N LYS A 266 18.83 26.57 1.62
CA LYS A 266 19.79 25.68 2.25
C LYS A 266 20.29 26.28 3.56
N ALA A 267 20.75 27.54 3.54
CA ALA A 267 21.22 28.22 4.75
C ALA A 267 20.09 28.38 5.78
N TRP A 268 18.88 28.69 5.33
CA TRP A 268 17.70 28.76 6.19
C TRP A 268 17.39 27.40 6.83
N PHE A 269 17.39 26.32 6.05
CA PHE A 269 17.13 24.98 6.57
C PHE A 269 18.25 24.49 7.50
N GLU A 270 19.50 24.89 7.28
CA GLU A 270 20.61 24.64 8.22
C GLU A 270 20.35 25.32 9.57
N GLY A 271 19.80 26.53 9.58
CA GLY A 271 19.36 27.21 10.81
C GLY A 271 18.28 26.44 11.58
N VAL A 272 17.23 26.01 10.87
CA VAL A 272 16.14 25.17 11.44
C VAL A 272 16.69 23.84 11.95
N SER A 273 17.57 23.20 11.19
CA SER A 273 18.22 21.94 11.54
C SER A 273 19.06 22.08 12.80
N ASN A 274 19.82 23.17 12.94
CA ASN A 274 20.65 23.43 14.12
C ASN A 274 19.81 23.62 15.40
N TRP A 275 18.64 24.25 15.29
CA TRP A 275 17.72 24.35 16.42
C TRP A 275 17.18 22.97 16.82
N LEU A 276 16.75 22.17 15.83
CA LEU A 276 16.25 20.81 16.07
C LEU A 276 17.29 19.89 16.70
N LEU A 277 18.54 19.92 16.21
CA LEU A 277 19.64 19.09 16.73
C LEU A 277 19.98 19.41 18.20
N LYS A 278 19.71 20.63 18.67
CA LYS A 278 19.92 21.01 20.09
C LYS A 278 18.84 20.45 21.02
N ASN A 279 17.65 20.11 20.50
CA ASN A 279 16.47 19.67 21.27
C ASN A 279 16.18 18.16 21.09
N HIS A 280 17.22 17.31 21.22
CA HIS A 280 17.14 15.83 21.16
C HIS A 280 16.79 15.19 19.80
N CYS A 281 16.92 15.91 18.68
CA CYS A 281 16.79 15.36 17.33
C CYS A 281 18.15 14.87 16.78
N THR A 282 18.19 13.79 16.00
CA THR A 282 19.43 13.37 15.29
C THR A 282 19.44 13.85 13.84
N LYS A 283 20.61 13.96 13.21
CA LYS A 283 20.70 14.39 11.80
C LYS A 283 19.95 13.47 10.83
N SER A 284 19.84 12.18 11.17
CA SER A 284 19.04 11.19 10.43
C SER A 284 17.53 11.47 10.50
N ASP A 285 17.07 12.13 11.56
CA ASP A 285 15.67 12.45 11.83
C ASP A 285 15.19 13.71 11.09
N LEU A 286 16.06 14.43 10.36
CA LEU A 286 15.67 15.66 9.65
C LEU A 286 15.09 15.35 8.26
N ALA A 287 13.94 15.96 7.94
CA ALA A 287 13.29 15.83 6.65
C ALA A 287 13.75 16.93 5.69
N ILE A 288 14.42 16.53 4.61
CA ILE A 288 14.94 17.46 3.61
C ILE A 288 13.77 18.06 2.82
N LEU A 289 13.77 19.39 2.69
CA LEU A 289 12.83 20.10 1.82
C LEU A 289 13.17 19.84 0.36
N VAL A 290 12.15 19.82 -0.49
CA VAL A 290 12.32 19.62 -1.91
C VAL A 290 11.74 20.80 -2.67
N GLY A 291 12.56 21.43 -3.51
CA GLY A 291 12.09 22.44 -4.44
C GLY A 291 12.71 23.81 -4.24
N THR A 292 11.98 24.85 -4.64
CA THR A 292 12.52 26.21 -4.76
C THR A 292 11.57 27.28 -4.24
N THR A 293 12.14 28.33 -3.63
CA THR A 293 11.40 29.46 -3.05
C THR A 293 10.79 30.38 -4.12
N VAL A 294 11.19 30.25 -5.39
CA VAL A 294 10.59 31.02 -6.51
C VAL A 294 9.36 30.35 -7.11
N ALA A 295 9.00 29.13 -6.68
CA ALA A 295 7.84 28.42 -7.17
C ALA A 295 6.53 29.11 -6.76
N SER A 296 5.48 28.96 -7.58
CA SER A 296 4.14 29.47 -7.27
C SER A 296 3.30 28.51 -6.42
N VAL A 297 3.70 27.24 -6.30
CA VAL A 297 2.93 26.20 -5.59
C VAL A 297 3.72 25.62 -4.44
N GLY A 298 3.09 25.59 -3.26
CA GLY A 298 3.65 25.04 -2.02
C GLY A 298 2.85 23.81 -1.60
N ILE A 299 3.54 22.79 -1.09
CA ILE A 299 2.89 21.59 -0.53
C ILE A 299 3.47 21.35 0.86
N MET A 300 2.61 21.48 1.87
CA MET A 300 2.98 21.24 3.26
C MET A 300 2.39 19.93 3.73
N LEU A 301 3.25 19.00 4.11
CA LEU A 301 2.87 17.65 4.53
C LEU A 301 2.93 17.53 6.05
N ASP A 302 1.91 16.93 6.68
CA ASP A 302 1.93 16.65 8.12
C ASP A 302 3.12 15.76 8.52
N SER A 303 3.53 14.82 7.67
CA SER A 303 4.59 13.85 7.98
C SER A 303 5.24 13.25 6.73
N VAL A 304 6.49 12.79 6.89
CA VAL A 304 7.25 12.03 5.89
C VAL A 304 6.64 10.63 5.74
N PRO A 305 6.51 10.07 4.52
CA PRO A 305 5.98 8.72 4.34
C PRO A 305 6.95 7.68 4.90
N SER A 306 6.40 6.61 5.49
CA SER A 306 7.17 5.52 6.13
C SER A 306 7.75 4.49 5.15
N HIS A 307 7.61 4.69 3.84
CA HIS A 307 8.20 3.81 2.85
C HIS A 307 9.58 4.32 2.48
N ASP A 308 10.54 3.40 2.31
CA ASP A 308 11.89 3.69 1.82
C ASP A 308 11.86 4.23 0.39
N TYR A 309 11.39 5.47 0.24
CA TYR A 309 11.82 6.31 -0.86
C TYR A 309 13.30 6.57 -0.59
N GLY A 310 14.16 6.16 -1.53
CA GLY A 310 15.60 6.41 -1.43
C GLY A 310 15.90 7.89 -1.14
N GLU A 311 17.15 8.17 -0.75
CA GLU A 311 17.59 9.54 -0.48
C GLU A 311 17.21 10.48 -1.64
N ILE A 312 16.32 11.42 -1.35
CA ILE A 312 15.97 12.59 -2.17
C ILE A 312 15.04 12.27 -3.37
N SER A 313 13.78 11.91 -3.13
CA SER A 313 12.79 11.98 -4.21
C SER A 313 11.42 12.48 -3.73
N LEU A 314 10.86 13.42 -4.50
CA LEU A 314 9.43 13.78 -4.46
C LEU A 314 8.58 12.51 -4.39
N PRO A 315 7.51 12.49 -3.56
CA PRO A 315 6.58 11.38 -3.56
C PRO A 315 6.10 11.06 -4.98
N TRP A 316 6.08 9.78 -5.33
CA TRP A 316 5.83 9.33 -6.70
C TRP A 316 4.57 9.96 -7.31
N GLY A 317 3.43 9.89 -6.63
CA GLY A 317 2.19 10.47 -7.13
C GLY A 317 2.25 11.98 -7.37
N LEU A 318 3.02 12.74 -6.57
CA LEU A 318 3.23 14.17 -6.82
C LEU A 318 4.12 14.39 -8.04
N ARG A 319 5.20 13.62 -8.17
CA ARG A 319 6.09 13.69 -9.33
C ARG A 319 5.35 13.41 -10.63
N GLU A 320 4.54 12.34 -10.66
CA GLU A 320 3.78 11.97 -11.85
C GLU A 320 2.59 12.89 -12.14
N SER A 321 2.13 13.62 -11.13
CA SER A 321 1.18 14.73 -11.29
C SER A 321 1.86 16.01 -11.83
N GLY A 322 3.16 15.98 -12.13
CA GLY A 322 3.89 17.10 -12.74
C GLY A 322 4.57 18.05 -11.75
N PHE A 323 4.59 17.73 -10.45
CA PHE A 323 5.39 18.47 -9.49
C PHE A 323 6.88 18.13 -9.63
N THR A 324 7.72 19.16 -9.57
CA THR A 324 9.17 19.10 -9.73
C THR A 324 9.83 20.03 -8.73
N ASP A 325 11.11 19.83 -8.48
CA ASP A 325 11.93 20.73 -7.67
C ASP A 325 12.03 22.17 -8.23
N LYS A 326 11.61 22.40 -9.47
CA LYS A 326 11.63 23.71 -10.13
C LYS A 326 10.30 24.46 -10.06
N ASN A 327 9.18 23.75 -9.95
CA ASN A 327 7.84 24.34 -10.04
C ASN A 327 7.04 24.23 -8.74
N SER A 328 7.59 23.58 -7.71
CA SER A 328 6.98 23.54 -6.39
C SER A 328 8.01 23.67 -5.27
N LEU A 329 7.51 23.99 -4.07
CA LEU A 329 8.23 23.88 -2.81
C LEU A 329 7.47 22.90 -1.90
N ILE A 330 8.13 21.85 -1.44
CA ILE A 330 7.55 20.83 -0.59
C ILE A 330 8.34 20.75 0.72
N TRP A 331 7.61 20.85 1.84
CA TRP A 331 8.18 20.74 3.17
C TRP A 331 7.23 20.04 4.13
N PHE A 332 7.75 19.73 5.31
CA PHE A 332 7.06 18.99 6.35
C PHE A 332 6.74 19.89 7.53
N ALA A 333 5.57 19.71 8.12
CA ALA A 333 5.07 20.58 9.18
C ALA A 333 5.99 20.63 10.40
N SER A 334 6.68 19.53 10.72
CA SER A 334 7.67 19.45 11.80
C SER A 334 9.12 19.52 11.34
N PHE A 335 9.39 19.60 10.04
CA PHE A 335 10.73 19.44 9.44
C PHE A 335 11.48 18.15 9.81
N GLN A 336 10.80 17.19 10.41
CA GLN A 336 11.35 15.92 10.86
C GLN A 336 10.81 14.75 10.05
N LYS A 337 11.67 13.73 9.85
CA LYS A 337 11.29 12.43 9.33
C LYS A 337 10.43 11.68 10.32
N TYR A 338 9.72 10.70 9.78
CA TYR A 338 8.88 9.82 10.56
C TYR A 338 9.74 9.04 11.56
N LYS A 339 9.78 9.47 12.82
CA LYS A 339 10.32 8.64 13.89
C LYS A 339 9.21 7.71 14.33
N LEU A 340 9.25 6.49 13.79
CA LEU A 340 8.54 5.38 14.39
C LEU A 340 9.04 5.27 15.81
N ILE A 341 8.13 5.51 16.75
CA ILE A 341 8.41 5.23 18.13
C ILE A 341 8.78 3.75 18.23
N PRO A 342 9.97 3.40 18.74
CA PRO A 342 10.38 2.01 18.82
C PRO A 342 9.32 1.18 19.54
N GLY A 343 8.79 0.17 18.84
CA GLY A 343 7.74 -0.70 19.36
C GLY A 343 6.31 -0.34 18.99
N THR A 344 6.06 0.75 18.24
CA THR A 344 4.69 1.13 17.84
C THR A 344 4.56 1.66 16.41
N PHE A 345 3.34 1.55 15.84
CA PHE A 345 2.97 1.94 14.47
C PHE A 345 2.83 3.46 14.20
N GLN A 346 3.66 4.31 14.79
CA GLN A 346 3.21 5.68 15.12
C GLN A 346 4.24 6.75 14.88
N ALA A 347 3.78 7.95 14.54
CA ALA A 347 4.61 9.14 14.54
C ALA A 347 4.55 9.77 15.93
N SER A 348 5.72 10.09 16.47
CA SER A 348 5.83 11.11 17.51
C SER A 348 5.23 12.41 16.98
N MET A 349 4.25 12.95 17.69
CA MET A 349 3.76 14.31 17.44
C MET A 349 4.78 15.29 18.02
N PRO A 350 5.00 16.45 17.39
CA PRO A 350 5.88 17.46 17.95
C PRO A 350 5.30 18.00 19.26
N HIS A 351 6.17 18.36 20.21
CA HIS A 351 5.72 18.98 21.45
C HIS A 351 5.02 20.31 21.16
N ASP A 352 4.05 20.71 22.00
CA ASP A 352 3.36 21.99 21.82
C ASP A 352 4.34 23.18 21.86
N ALA A 353 5.41 23.09 22.66
CA ALA A 353 6.49 24.08 22.70
C ALA A 353 7.25 24.21 21.35
N ASP A 354 7.36 23.12 20.59
CA ASP A 354 8.03 23.14 19.27
C ASP A 354 7.11 23.69 18.18
N THR A 355 5.79 23.61 18.39
CA THR A 355 4.78 24.04 17.40
C THR A 355 4.89 25.53 17.10
N GLU A 356 5.20 26.35 18.11
CA GLU A 356 5.42 27.80 17.92
C GLU A 356 6.63 28.07 17.04
N PHE A 357 7.74 27.36 17.29
CA PHE A 357 8.94 27.45 16.47
C PHE A 357 8.69 27.03 15.02
N PHE A 358 7.96 25.92 14.82
CA PHE A 358 7.61 25.47 13.47
C PHE A 358 6.69 26.44 12.76
N SER A 359 5.75 27.06 13.47
CA SER A 359 4.87 28.07 12.90
C SER A 359 5.66 29.31 12.48
N LYS A 360 6.52 29.84 13.34
CA LYS A 360 7.40 30.97 13.02
C LYS A 360 8.30 30.69 11.81
N SER A 361 8.94 29.52 11.79
CA SER A 361 9.80 29.10 10.68
C SER A 361 9.01 28.94 9.38
N THR A 362 7.82 28.31 9.44
CA THR A 362 6.94 28.16 8.28
C THR A 362 6.46 29.50 7.74
N HIS A 363 6.12 30.45 8.61
CA HIS A 363 5.71 31.79 8.20
C HIS A 363 6.86 32.57 7.56
N GLU A 364 8.09 32.44 8.07
CA GLU A 364 9.27 33.02 7.42
C GLU A 364 9.47 32.44 6.01
N LEU A 365 9.39 31.12 5.86
CA LEU A 365 9.53 30.44 4.58
C LEU A 365 8.46 30.90 3.57
N ILE A 366 7.19 30.97 3.99
CA ILE A 366 6.08 31.43 3.14
C ILE A 366 6.23 32.91 2.79
N GLY A 367 6.64 33.75 3.75
CA GLY A 367 6.81 35.18 3.56
C GLY A 367 7.94 35.53 2.59
N LYS A 368 9.03 34.76 2.61
CA LYS A 368 10.22 34.96 1.74
C LYS A 368 10.20 34.10 0.47
N SER A 369 9.03 33.61 0.06
CA SER A 369 8.83 32.82 -1.16
C SER A 369 7.83 33.47 -2.11
N SER A 370 7.87 33.06 -3.39
CA SER A 370 6.92 33.45 -4.42
C SER A 370 5.65 32.59 -4.44
N LEU A 371 5.43 31.79 -3.40
CA LEU A 371 4.28 30.91 -3.30
C LEU A 371 2.98 31.71 -3.44
N ARG A 372 2.03 31.16 -4.19
CA ARG A 372 0.68 31.73 -4.40
C ARG A 372 -0.40 30.79 -3.90
N VAL A 373 -0.24 29.50 -4.17
CA VAL A 373 -1.16 28.45 -3.73
C VAL A 373 -0.42 27.48 -2.83
N ILE A 374 -0.93 27.23 -1.62
CA ILE A 374 -0.33 26.33 -0.64
C ILE A 374 -1.32 25.23 -0.29
N LEU A 375 -0.95 23.98 -0.59
CA LEU A 375 -1.73 22.80 -0.26
C LEU A 375 -1.38 22.31 1.15
N LEU A 376 -2.35 22.37 2.06
CA LEU A 376 -2.22 21.94 3.45
C LEU A 376 -2.68 20.48 3.57
N CYS A 377 -1.73 19.58 3.80
CA CYS A 377 -1.96 18.14 3.76
C CYS A 377 -2.04 17.54 5.17
N GLY A 378 -3.01 18.01 5.94
CA GLY A 378 -3.38 17.48 7.24
C GLY A 378 -3.51 18.57 8.31
N LYS A 379 -3.84 18.15 9.53
CA LYS A 379 -4.26 19.06 10.62
C LYS A 379 -3.07 19.80 11.24
N LEU A 380 -1.89 19.18 11.23
CA LEU A 380 -0.69 19.83 11.75
C LEU A 380 -0.20 20.91 10.79
N ALA A 381 -0.23 20.66 9.49
CA ALA A 381 0.06 21.63 8.44
C ALA A 381 -0.88 22.84 8.53
N GLU A 382 -2.17 22.62 8.75
CA GLU A 382 -3.15 23.69 9.00
C GLU A 382 -2.80 24.51 10.25
N LYS A 383 -2.57 23.84 11.40
CA LYS A 383 -2.22 24.50 12.67
C LYS A 383 -0.96 25.37 12.56
N ILE A 384 0.02 24.92 11.78
CA ILE A 384 1.35 25.55 11.71
C ILE A 384 1.41 26.68 10.66
N ALA A 385 0.72 26.53 9.52
CA ALA A 385 0.82 27.47 8.40
C ALA A 385 -0.16 28.66 8.46
N LEU A 386 -1.32 28.49 9.10
CA LEU A 386 -2.37 29.49 9.15
C LEU A 386 -2.21 30.37 10.39
N THR A 387 -2.32 31.68 10.20
CA THR A 387 -2.41 32.66 11.29
C THR A 387 -3.85 32.80 11.77
N GLU A 388 -4.06 33.42 12.93
CA GLU A 388 -5.40 33.75 13.43
C GLU A 388 -6.20 34.62 12.45
N GLN A 389 -5.52 35.48 11.67
CA GLN A 389 -6.16 36.31 10.66
C GLN A 389 -6.60 35.47 9.45
N ASP A 390 -5.76 34.55 8.98
CA ASP A 390 -6.12 33.66 7.86
C ASP A 390 -7.33 32.79 8.26
N LEU A 391 -7.38 32.31 9.51
CA LEU A 391 -8.48 31.48 10.00
C LEU A 391 -9.84 32.17 9.96
N LYS A 392 -9.87 33.50 10.12
CA LYS A 392 -11.09 34.31 9.96
C LYS A 392 -11.48 34.43 8.49
N GLN A 393 -10.51 34.47 7.59
CA GLN A 393 -10.71 34.62 6.15
C GLN A 393 -10.90 33.28 5.43
N ASN A 394 -11.85 32.46 5.89
CA ASN A 394 -12.12 31.15 5.34
C ASN A 394 -13.45 31.09 4.56
N PHE A 395 -13.51 30.22 3.55
CA PHE A 395 -14.76 29.91 2.86
C PHE A 395 -14.69 28.53 2.22
N THR A 396 -15.84 28.09 1.71
CA THR A 396 -15.96 26.83 0.97
C THR A 396 -15.98 27.12 -0.52
N LEU A 397 -15.03 26.56 -1.26
CA LEU A 397 -15.01 26.58 -2.72
C LEU A 397 -15.65 25.30 -3.25
N GLU A 398 -16.63 25.43 -4.14
CA GLU A 398 -17.24 24.30 -4.84
C GLU A 398 -16.70 24.19 -6.27
N LEU A 399 -16.06 23.07 -6.59
CA LEU A 399 -15.54 22.73 -7.91
C LEU A 399 -16.14 21.40 -8.35
N GLN A 400 -16.94 21.39 -9.42
CA GLN A 400 -17.55 20.16 -9.96
C GLN A 400 -18.32 19.34 -8.92
N GLY A 401 -19.08 20.02 -8.05
CA GLY A 401 -19.82 19.40 -6.95
C GLY A 401 -18.96 18.93 -5.77
N VAL A 402 -17.65 19.21 -5.78
CA VAL A 402 -16.74 18.94 -4.66
C VAL A 402 -16.46 20.21 -3.89
N ARG A 403 -16.60 20.14 -2.57
CA ARG A 403 -16.32 21.24 -1.66
C ARG A 403 -14.91 21.16 -1.07
N TYR A 404 -14.21 22.29 -1.10
CA TYR A 404 -12.87 22.49 -0.54
C TYR A 404 -12.90 23.63 0.46
N GLU A 405 -12.24 23.44 1.59
CA GLU A 405 -11.98 24.53 2.54
C GLU A 405 -10.75 25.31 2.09
N ILE A 406 -10.93 26.62 1.98
CA ILE A 406 -9.92 27.58 1.51
C ILE A 406 -9.79 28.71 2.52
N TRP A 407 -8.56 29.18 2.69
CA TRP A 407 -8.24 30.41 3.42
C TRP A 407 -7.49 31.38 2.52
N LEU A 408 -7.76 32.67 2.67
CA LEU A 408 -7.03 33.72 1.97
C LEU A 408 -6.13 34.48 2.92
N ARG A 409 -4.96 34.87 2.40
CA ARG A 409 -4.16 35.93 2.97
C ARG A 409 -4.20 37.13 2.05
N LEU A 410 -4.62 38.27 2.57
CA LEU A 410 -4.77 39.51 1.82
C LEU A 410 -3.67 40.51 2.17
N ARG A 411 -3.17 41.23 1.17
CA ARG A 411 -2.26 42.38 1.33
C ARG A 411 -2.84 43.57 0.58
N HIS A 412 -3.15 44.66 1.27
CA HIS A 412 -3.75 45.87 0.68
C HIS A 412 -4.91 45.58 -0.27
N HIS A 413 -5.87 44.75 0.17
CA HIS A 413 -7.02 44.32 -0.65
C HIS A 413 -6.64 43.59 -1.94
N THR A 414 -5.51 42.88 -1.98
CA THR A 414 -5.17 41.95 -3.08
C THR A 414 -4.80 40.60 -2.48
N ILE A 415 -4.94 39.52 -3.26
CA ILE A 415 -4.67 38.18 -2.76
C ILE A 415 -3.17 37.94 -2.74
N GLU A 416 -2.64 37.72 -1.55
CA GLU A 416 -1.24 37.38 -1.37
C GLU A 416 -1.01 35.87 -1.47
N ARG A 417 -1.81 35.09 -0.73
CA ARG A 417 -1.77 33.61 -0.70
C ARG A 417 -3.17 33.02 -0.68
N ILE A 418 -3.29 31.85 -1.30
CA ILE A 418 -4.45 30.96 -1.19
C ILE A 418 -3.99 29.67 -0.51
N PHE A 419 -4.55 29.36 0.64
CA PHE A 419 -4.34 28.09 1.32
C PHE A 419 -5.51 27.17 1.03
N VAL A 420 -5.23 25.92 0.61
CA VAL A 420 -6.28 24.95 0.30
C VAL A 420 -6.05 23.70 1.13
N ARG A 421 -7.10 23.28 1.86
CA ARG A 421 -7.07 21.97 2.55
C ARG A 421 -7.10 20.88 1.51
N SER A 422 -6.10 19.99 1.56
CA SER A 422 -6.12 18.78 0.74
C SER A 422 -7.24 17.84 1.22
N PRO A 423 -8.09 17.31 0.33
CA PRO A 423 -9.19 16.41 0.70
C PRO A 423 -8.70 15.04 1.21
N ALA A 424 -7.43 14.71 0.99
CA ALA A 424 -6.77 13.53 1.52
C ALA A 424 -5.25 13.74 1.61
N PRO A 425 -4.52 12.94 2.40
CA PRO A 425 -3.06 13.02 2.43
C PRO A 425 -2.48 12.68 1.05
N LEU A 426 -1.84 13.66 0.39
CA LEU A 426 -1.31 13.52 -0.99
C LEU A 426 -0.32 12.36 -1.15
N ILE A 427 0.31 11.97 -0.05
CA ILE A 427 1.33 10.93 0.02
C ILE A 427 0.79 9.52 0.21
N LYS A 428 -0.51 9.38 0.52
CA LYS A 428 -1.19 8.09 0.79
C LYS A 428 -2.23 7.73 -0.28
N LEU A 429 -2.24 8.45 -1.41
CA LEU A 429 -3.18 8.21 -2.48
C LEU A 429 -2.70 7.05 -3.33
N TRP A 430 -3.01 5.87 -2.84
CA TRP A 430 -2.92 4.64 -3.59
C TRP A 430 -4.29 4.33 -4.23
N SER A 431 -4.29 3.35 -5.12
CA SER A 431 -5.42 2.84 -5.90
C SER A 431 -6.58 2.21 -5.10
N ASN A 432 -6.80 2.60 -3.84
CA ASN A 432 -7.85 2.09 -2.96
C ASN A 432 -8.84 3.16 -2.46
N LYS A 433 -8.63 4.45 -2.75
CA LYS A 433 -9.54 5.54 -2.37
C LYS A 433 -10.04 6.30 -3.60
N GLY A 434 -10.95 5.67 -4.35
CA GLY A 434 -11.42 6.24 -5.62
C GLY A 434 -12.01 7.64 -5.52
N SER A 435 -12.76 7.92 -4.46
CA SER A 435 -13.32 9.26 -4.22
C SER A 435 -12.29 10.31 -3.85
N ALA A 436 -11.20 9.93 -3.19
CA ALA A 436 -10.12 10.85 -2.88
C ALA A 436 -9.28 11.20 -4.12
N ALA A 437 -9.04 10.22 -5.01
CA ALA A 437 -8.31 10.42 -6.26
C ALA A 437 -8.95 11.50 -7.14
N VAL A 438 -10.27 11.40 -7.37
CA VAL A 438 -11.02 12.36 -8.19
C VAL A 438 -11.01 13.75 -7.59
N LYS A 439 -11.24 13.87 -6.27
CA LYS A 439 -11.17 15.16 -5.59
C LYS A 439 -9.79 15.82 -5.71
N ILE A 440 -8.74 15.04 -5.92
CA ILE A 440 -7.39 15.59 -6.03
C ILE A 440 -7.07 15.98 -7.46
N ASP A 441 -7.54 15.21 -8.43
CA ASP A 441 -7.47 15.58 -9.84
C ASP A 441 -8.28 16.86 -10.13
N VAL A 442 -9.46 17.04 -9.51
CA VAL A 442 -10.22 18.31 -9.50
C VAL A 442 -9.40 19.45 -8.88
N LEU A 443 -8.81 19.20 -7.70
CA LEU A 443 -7.99 20.21 -7.01
C LEU A 443 -6.77 20.60 -7.83
N PHE A 444 -6.09 19.66 -8.49
CA PHE A 444 -4.91 19.94 -9.30
C PHE A 444 -5.23 20.72 -10.56
N ARG A 445 -6.44 20.55 -11.14
CA ARG A 445 -6.93 21.46 -12.20
C ARG A 445 -7.05 22.89 -11.71
N PHE A 446 -7.67 23.06 -10.55
CA PHE A 446 -7.77 24.37 -9.92
C PHE A 446 -6.40 24.97 -9.59
N VAL A 447 -5.49 24.20 -9.00
CA VAL A 447 -4.11 24.65 -8.72
C VAL A 447 -3.40 25.05 -10.00
N SER A 448 -3.50 24.23 -11.06
CA SER A 448 -2.91 24.51 -12.36
C SER A 448 -3.45 25.80 -12.96
N ALA A 449 -4.75 26.04 -12.85
CA ALA A 449 -5.44 27.24 -13.33
C ALA A 449 -4.99 28.51 -12.58
N VAL A 450 -4.94 28.44 -11.26
CA VAL A 450 -4.70 29.57 -10.36
C VAL A 450 -3.22 29.96 -10.28
N SER A 451 -2.33 28.97 -10.31
CA SER A 451 -0.88 29.18 -10.16
C SER A 451 -0.11 29.28 -11.48
N SER A 452 -0.78 29.04 -12.62
CA SER A 452 -0.15 28.88 -13.94
C SER A 452 0.92 27.78 -14.02
N THR A 453 0.95 26.87 -13.04
CA THR A 453 1.85 25.71 -13.03
C THR A 453 1.21 24.58 -13.82
N ARG A 454 1.90 24.07 -14.84
CA ARG A 454 1.38 22.93 -15.63
C ARG A 454 1.46 21.64 -14.82
N LEU A 455 0.30 21.11 -14.45
CA LEU A 455 0.17 19.84 -13.72
C LEU A 455 -0.52 18.79 -14.59
N SER A 456 -0.19 17.52 -14.37
CA SER A 456 -0.94 16.38 -14.91
C SER A 456 -2.15 16.13 -14.01
N THR A 457 -3.32 16.56 -14.48
CA THR A 457 -4.53 16.66 -13.67
C THR A 457 -5.45 15.43 -13.69
N THR A 458 -4.99 14.34 -14.30
CA THR A 458 -5.75 13.09 -14.46
C THR A 458 -4.97 11.87 -13.97
N PHE A 459 -3.83 12.09 -13.31
CA PHE A 459 -2.92 11.02 -12.95
C PHE A 459 -3.57 10.04 -11.97
N TYR A 460 -4.21 10.54 -10.90
CA TYR A 460 -4.76 9.65 -9.88
C TYR A 460 -6.00 8.89 -10.38
N GLU A 461 -6.86 9.51 -11.20
CA GLU A 461 -7.94 8.83 -11.92
C GLU A 461 -7.42 7.73 -12.86
N SER A 462 -6.35 8.02 -13.61
CA SER A 462 -5.75 7.08 -14.55
C SER A 462 -5.09 5.90 -13.82
N ALA A 463 -4.32 6.18 -12.78
CA ALA A 463 -3.68 5.17 -11.95
C ALA A 463 -4.70 4.26 -11.26
N LEU A 464 -5.80 4.83 -10.77
CA LEU A 464 -6.91 4.06 -10.21
C LEU A 464 -7.58 3.17 -11.26
N THR A 465 -7.85 3.71 -12.45
CA THR A 465 -8.46 2.97 -13.57
C THR A 465 -7.61 1.75 -13.94
N VAL A 466 -6.30 1.97 -14.14
CA VAL A 466 -5.36 0.90 -14.47
C VAL A 466 -5.30 -0.16 -13.37
N ALA A 467 -5.22 0.26 -12.10
CA ALA A 467 -5.22 -0.67 -10.98
C ALA A 467 -6.52 -1.49 -10.86
N LEU A 468 -7.68 -0.89 -11.12
CA LEU A 468 -8.97 -1.58 -11.12
C LEU A 468 -9.06 -2.62 -12.24
N VAL A 469 -8.61 -2.29 -13.46
CA VAL A 469 -8.59 -3.23 -14.58
C VAL A 469 -7.67 -4.42 -14.29
N ILE A 470 -6.46 -4.16 -13.78
CA ILE A 470 -5.46 -5.20 -13.57
C ILE A 470 -5.84 -6.14 -12.44
N ARG A 471 -6.21 -5.59 -11.26
CA ARG A 471 -6.71 -6.40 -10.15
C ARG A 471 -7.93 -7.18 -10.59
N GLY A 472 -8.81 -6.51 -11.34
CA GLY A 472 -10.02 -7.13 -11.80
C GLY A 472 -9.76 -8.34 -12.68
N TRP A 473 -8.86 -8.22 -13.64
CA TRP A 473 -8.46 -9.33 -14.51
C TRP A 473 -7.72 -10.43 -13.76
N ASP A 474 -6.80 -10.11 -12.85
CA ASP A 474 -6.07 -11.12 -12.08
C ASP A 474 -7.00 -11.96 -11.21
N ASP A 475 -8.00 -11.32 -10.58
CA ASP A 475 -8.99 -12.00 -9.75
C ASP A 475 -9.87 -12.95 -10.58
N GLU A 476 -10.33 -12.54 -11.77
CA GLU A 476 -11.13 -13.37 -12.67
C GLU A 476 -10.30 -14.53 -13.24
N ARG A 477 -9.08 -14.26 -13.72
CA ARG A 477 -8.17 -15.29 -14.24
C ARG A 477 -7.79 -16.33 -13.18
N SER A 478 -7.67 -15.90 -11.92
CA SER A 478 -7.36 -16.77 -10.80
C SER A 478 -8.59 -17.45 -10.20
N GLN A 479 -9.76 -17.38 -10.87
CA GLN A 479 -11.03 -17.94 -10.42
C GLN A 479 -11.46 -17.49 -9.01
N ARG A 480 -11.02 -16.29 -8.58
CA ARG A 480 -11.33 -15.75 -7.25
C ARG A 480 -12.70 -15.08 -7.20
N ILE A 481 -13.22 -14.70 -8.36
CA ILE A 481 -14.50 -14.06 -8.60
C ILE A 481 -15.10 -14.62 -9.89
N ASP A 482 -16.41 -14.52 -10.01
CA ASP A 482 -17.09 -14.86 -11.26
C ASP A 482 -16.74 -13.86 -12.38
N PRO A 483 -16.80 -14.31 -13.65
CA PRO A 483 -16.67 -13.43 -14.80
C PRO A 483 -17.61 -12.24 -14.71
N LEU A 484 -17.11 -11.06 -15.07
CA LEU A 484 -17.92 -9.84 -15.03
C LEU A 484 -19.10 -9.92 -16.01
N GLU A 485 -20.32 -9.74 -15.50
CA GLU A 485 -21.55 -9.66 -16.30
C GLU A 485 -21.44 -8.59 -17.40
N LEU A 486 -22.03 -8.86 -18.56
CA LEU A 486 -21.93 -8.03 -19.78
C LEU A 486 -22.92 -6.86 -19.78
N GLU A 487 -22.97 -6.12 -18.68
CA GLU A 487 -23.88 -4.99 -18.45
C GLU A 487 -23.11 -3.81 -17.85
N LEU A 488 -23.25 -2.60 -18.42
CA LEU A 488 -22.61 -1.38 -17.93
C LEU A 488 -23.04 -1.04 -16.50
N GLY A 489 -24.26 -1.40 -16.11
CA GLY A 489 -24.77 -1.20 -14.74
C GLY A 489 -23.97 -1.97 -13.68
N LYS A 490 -23.29 -3.04 -14.07
CA LYS A 490 -22.53 -3.95 -13.19
C LYS A 490 -21.04 -3.64 -13.16
N VAL A 491 -20.56 -2.87 -14.14
CA VAL A 491 -19.18 -2.39 -14.19
C VAL A 491 -18.93 -1.39 -13.06
N ASN A 492 -17.75 -1.45 -12.44
CA ASN A 492 -17.35 -0.48 -11.43
C ASN A 492 -17.57 0.96 -11.95
N PRO A 493 -18.18 1.86 -11.16
CA PRO A 493 -18.59 3.15 -11.70
C PRO A 493 -17.45 4.02 -12.26
N THR A 494 -16.23 3.92 -11.70
CA THR A 494 -15.05 4.59 -12.24
C THR A 494 -14.66 4.02 -13.60
N LEU A 495 -14.68 2.70 -13.75
CA LEU A 495 -14.41 2.03 -15.03
C LEU A 495 -15.49 2.32 -16.06
N ARG A 496 -16.75 2.41 -15.63
CA ARG A 496 -17.88 2.82 -16.48
C ARG A 496 -17.67 4.21 -17.06
N ILE A 497 -17.27 5.19 -16.25
CA ILE A 497 -17.04 6.56 -16.76
C ILE A 497 -15.85 6.60 -17.71
N TRP A 498 -14.79 5.85 -17.40
CA TRP A 498 -13.67 5.69 -18.33
C TRP A 498 -14.12 5.10 -19.68
N LEU A 499 -14.98 4.08 -19.68
CA LEU A 499 -15.60 3.52 -20.88
C LEU A 499 -16.50 4.52 -21.62
N GLU A 500 -17.36 5.26 -20.89
CA GLU A 500 -18.23 6.30 -21.45
C GLU A 500 -17.41 7.39 -22.18
N ARG A 501 -16.25 7.78 -21.62
CA ARG A 501 -15.31 8.74 -22.23
C ARG A 501 -14.62 8.19 -23.49
N LEU A 502 -14.49 6.86 -23.61
CA LEU A 502 -14.01 6.19 -24.81
C LEU A 502 -15.13 5.94 -25.85
N GLY A 503 -16.38 6.25 -25.52
CA GLY A 503 -17.56 6.07 -26.36
C GLY A 503 -18.41 4.84 -26.05
N PHE A 504 -17.98 3.98 -25.12
CA PHE A 504 -18.72 2.78 -24.70
C PHE A 504 -19.87 3.16 -23.75
N ARG A 505 -21.00 3.61 -24.30
CA ARG A 505 -22.15 4.13 -23.55
C ARG A 505 -23.32 3.16 -23.42
N GLU A 506 -23.33 2.09 -24.21
CA GLU A 506 -24.42 1.10 -24.24
C GLU A 506 -23.92 -0.29 -23.84
N ASP A 507 -24.81 -1.11 -23.27
CA ASP A 507 -24.50 -2.50 -22.90
C ASP A 507 -24.03 -3.30 -24.12
N ASN A 508 -24.56 -2.98 -25.30
CA ASN A 508 -24.14 -3.57 -26.57
C ASN A 508 -22.65 -3.35 -26.84
N HIS A 509 -22.09 -2.17 -26.53
CA HIS A 509 -20.67 -1.87 -26.74
C HIS A 509 -19.78 -2.73 -25.83
N VAL A 510 -20.24 -2.99 -24.60
CA VAL A 510 -19.55 -3.81 -23.61
C VAL A 510 -19.62 -5.30 -23.98
N ARG A 511 -20.75 -5.78 -24.52
CA ARG A 511 -20.89 -7.14 -25.07
C ARG A 511 -19.94 -7.35 -26.24
N ARG A 512 -19.94 -6.44 -27.23
CA ARG A 512 -19.01 -6.46 -28.38
C ARG A 512 -17.54 -6.46 -27.94
N LEU A 513 -17.21 -5.75 -26.86
CA LEU A 513 -15.87 -5.75 -26.29
C LEU A 513 -15.48 -7.12 -25.72
N ALA A 514 -16.38 -7.78 -24.99
CA ALA A 514 -16.14 -9.12 -24.46
C ALA A 514 -16.05 -10.18 -25.57
N GLU A 515 -16.86 -10.07 -26.63
CA GLU A 515 -16.79 -10.93 -27.82
C GLU A 515 -15.42 -10.87 -28.51
N CYS A 516 -14.80 -9.68 -28.54
CA CYS A 516 -13.44 -9.52 -29.07
C CYS A 516 -12.37 -10.26 -28.25
N THR A 517 -12.66 -10.60 -26.99
CA THR A 517 -11.74 -11.17 -26.00
C THR A 517 -12.27 -12.48 -25.40
N SER A 518 -12.76 -13.38 -26.27
CA SER A 518 -13.18 -14.74 -25.89
C SER A 518 -14.26 -14.78 -24.80
N GLY A 519 -15.12 -13.77 -24.75
CA GLY A 519 -16.24 -13.66 -23.80
C GLY A 519 -15.89 -13.03 -22.45
N SER A 520 -14.61 -12.72 -22.17
CA SER A 520 -14.22 -12.04 -20.92
C SER A 520 -14.21 -10.53 -21.11
N LEU A 521 -15.11 -9.84 -20.40
CA LEU A 521 -15.12 -8.37 -20.37
C LEU A 521 -13.87 -7.81 -19.70
N ARG A 522 -13.36 -8.44 -18.62
CA ARG A 522 -12.16 -7.94 -17.92
C ARG A 522 -10.89 -8.08 -18.76
N LEU A 523 -10.79 -9.14 -19.57
CA LEU A 523 -9.76 -9.23 -20.61
C LEU A 523 -9.96 -8.12 -21.65
N GLY A 524 -11.20 -7.86 -22.06
CA GLY A 524 -11.58 -6.74 -22.93
C GLY A 524 -11.05 -5.40 -22.44
N LEU A 525 -11.26 -5.07 -21.16
CA LEU A 525 -10.76 -3.85 -20.53
C LEU A 525 -9.23 -3.78 -20.50
N LEU A 526 -8.56 -4.91 -20.23
CA LEU A 526 -7.09 -5.00 -20.25
C LEU A 526 -6.52 -4.78 -21.65
N VAL A 527 -7.13 -5.39 -22.67
CA VAL A 527 -6.74 -5.21 -24.08
C VAL A 527 -7.01 -3.76 -24.51
N LEU A 528 -8.13 -3.18 -24.10
CA LEU A 528 -8.48 -1.79 -24.38
C LEU A 528 -7.42 -0.82 -23.81
N LEU A 529 -6.97 -1.01 -22.57
CA LEU A 529 -5.84 -0.25 -21.99
C LEU A 529 -4.57 -0.32 -22.86
N LYS A 530 -4.27 -1.49 -23.45
CA LYS A 530 -3.08 -1.68 -24.29
C LYS A 530 -3.22 -1.09 -25.69
N VAL A 531 -4.44 -0.92 -26.18
CA VAL A 531 -4.76 -0.41 -27.53
C VAL A 531 -4.78 1.11 -27.60
N LEU A 532 -5.03 1.79 -26.48
CA LEU A 532 -5.15 3.24 -26.43
C LEU A 532 -3.88 3.98 -26.90
N PRO A 533 -4.02 5.20 -27.46
CA PRO A 533 -2.90 5.99 -27.95
C PRO A 533 -1.88 6.24 -26.84
N ARG A 534 -0.59 6.22 -27.21
CA ARG A 534 0.53 6.40 -26.30
C ARG A 534 1.10 7.79 -26.44
N ALA A 535 1.61 8.35 -25.34
CA ALA A 535 2.44 9.55 -25.43
C ALA A 535 3.70 9.25 -26.27
N PRO A 536 4.16 10.20 -27.11
CA PRO A 536 5.42 10.05 -27.83
C PRO A 536 6.59 9.78 -26.86
N PRO A 537 7.51 8.85 -27.19
CA PRO A 537 8.71 8.64 -26.38
C PRO A 537 9.51 9.95 -26.24
N GLY A 538 9.79 10.37 -25.01
CA GLY A 538 10.63 11.54 -24.73
C GLY A 538 9.91 12.81 -24.26
N VAL A 539 8.57 12.83 -24.21
CA VAL A 539 7.80 13.93 -23.60
C VAL A 539 7.56 13.62 -22.11
N GLY A 540 8.55 13.93 -21.27
CA GLY A 540 8.44 13.83 -19.80
C GLY A 540 9.20 12.67 -19.15
N PRO A 541 9.34 12.68 -17.81
CA PRO A 541 9.98 11.60 -17.07
C PRO A 541 9.23 10.27 -17.29
N ARG A 542 9.96 9.16 -17.41
CA ARG A 542 9.37 7.81 -17.44
C ARG A 542 8.64 7.58 -16.12
N LYS A 543 7.34 7.30 -16.20
CA LYS A 543 6.46 7.34 -15.03
C LYS A 543 6.60 6.12 -14.12
N ILE A 544 7.09 4.97 -14.63
CA ILE A 544 7.45 3.76 -13.83
C ILE A 544 8.76 3.13 -14.36
N PRO A 545 9.59 2.50 -13.50
CA PRO A 545 10.75 1.72 -13.94
C PRO A 545 10.38 0.57 -14.90
N GLN A 546 11.22 0.31 -15.90
CA GLN A 546 10.97 -0.81 -16.82
C GLN A 546 11.01 -2.15 -16.09
N SER A 547 10.02 -3.00 -16.36
CA SER A 547 10.00 -4.37 -15.88
C SER A 547 11.28 -5.10 -16.27
N LYS A 548 11.86 -5.83 -15.32
CA LYS A 548 12.98 -6.75 -15.56
C LYS A 548 12.58 -7.93 -16.46
N THR A 549 11.28 -8.16 -16.68
CA THR A 549 10.77 -9.33 -17.42
C THR A 549 9.67 -8.93 -18.41
N ARG A 550 10.00 -8.91 -19.72
CA ARG A 550 9.01 -8.64 -20.78
C ARG A 550 8.37 -9.94 -21.26
N ARG A 551 7.09 -10.16 -20.94
CA ARG A 551 6.31 -11.29 -21.46
C ARG A 551 5.72 -10.91 -22.83
N ARG A 552 6.23 -11.51 -23.92
CA ARG A 552 5.68 -11.34 -25.28
C ARG A 552 4.63 -12.41 -25.58
N GLY A 553 3.62 -12.08 -26.38
CA GLY A 553 2.62 -13.04 -26.87
C GLY A 553 1.50 -13.42 -25.89
N VAL A 554 1.32 -12.67 -24.80
CA VAL A 554 0.22 -12.92 -23.82
C VAL A 554 -1.16 -12.59 -24.39
N ILE A 555 -1.25 -11.57 -25.24
CA ILE A 555 -2.47 -11.19 -25.97
C ILE A 555 -2.15 -11.34 -27.46
N SER A 556 -2.99 -12.03 -28.22
CA SER A 556 -2.75 -12.25 -29.65
C SER A 556 -2.85 -10.92 -30.43
N PRO A 557 -2.06 -10.75 -31.50
CA PRO A 557 -2.17 -9.58 -32.38
C PRO A 557 -3.57 -9.41 -32.98
N GLU A 558 -4.24 -10.52 -33.25
CA GLU A 558 -5.62 -10.57 -33.77
C GLU A 558 -6.61 -9.97 -32.76
N THR A 559 -6.53 -10.39 -31.49
CA THR A 559 -7.37 -9.84 -30.41
C THR A 559 -7.12 -8.35 -30.23
N MET A 560 -5.86 -7.91 -30.23
CA MET A 560 -5.52 -6.48 -30.20
C MET A 560 -6.17 -5.73 -31.37
N GLN A 561 -6.10 -6.27 -32.59
CA GLN A 561 -6.66 -5.64 -33.78
C GLN A 561 -8.19 -5.56 -33.74
N LYS A 562 -8.88 -6.62 -33.30
CA LYS A 562 -10.34 -6.63 -33.12
C LYS A 562 -10.79 -5.51 -32.18
N VAL A 563 -10.13 -5.36 -31.03
CA VAL A 563 -10.43 -4.28 -30.08
C VAL A 563 -10.10 -2.89 -30.65
N ARG A 564 -9.03 -2.74 -31.45
CA ARG A 564 -8.73 -1.45 -32.13
C ARG A 564 -9.85 -1.03 -33.09
N LEU A 565 -10.37 -1.98 -33.86
CA LEU A 565 -11.44 -1.71 -34.82
C LEU A 565 -12.72 -1.35 -34.08
N LEU A 566 -13.08 -2.11 -33.04
CA LEU A 566 -14.24 -1.79 -32.20
C LEU A 566 -14.14 -0.38 -31.58
N LEU A 567 -12.99 -0.01 -31.02
CA LEU A 567 -12.78 1.33 -30.46
C LEU A 567 -13.02 2.42 -31.52
N LYS A 568 -12.50 2.24 -32.75
CA LYS A 568 -12.72 3.18 -33.85
C LYS A 568 -14.19 3.26 -34.26
N ASP A 569 -14.89 2.14 -34.29
CA ASP A 569 -16.30 2.08 -34.70
C ASP A 569 -17.18 2.81 -33.67
N VAL A 570 -16.99 2.49 -32.38
CA VAL A 570 -17.70 3.14 -31.26
C VAL A 570 -17.40 4.66 -31.21
N GLN A 571 -16.18 5.08 -31.53
CA GLN A 571 -15.83 6.50 -31.61
C GLN A 571 -16.46 7.21 -32.83
N LYS A 572 -16.65 6.52 -33.95
CA LYS A 572 -17.36 7.07 -35.12
C LYS A 572 -18.84 7.27 -34.85
N GLU A 573 -19.48 6.30 -34.19
CA GLU A 573 -20.88 6.40 -33.75
C GLU A 573 -21.12 7.66 -32.89
N LEU A 574 -20.10 8.08 -32.11
CA LEU A 574 -20.13 9.29 -31.30
C LEU A 574 -20.14 10.60 -32.13
N ILE A 575 -19.54 10.57 -33.33
CA ILE A 575 -19.40 11.73 -34.22
C ILE A 575 -20.61 11.84 -35.18
N SER A 576 -21.30 10.73 -35.45
CA SER A 576 -22.38 10.64 -36.45
C SER A 576 -23.79 10.99 -35.95
N VAL A 577 -23.96 11.54 -34.74
CA VAL A 577 -25.30 11.97 -34.29
C VAL A 577 -25.78 13.18 -35.12
N PRO A 578 -26.94 13.12 -35.80
CA PRO A 578 -27.44 14.23 -36.62
C PRO A 578 -27.84 15.43 -35.76
N LYS A 579 -27.54 16.64 -36.25
CA LYS A 579 -28.13 17.89 -35.75
C LYS A 579 -29.64 17.79 -35.93
N THR A 580 -30.40 17.75 -34.83
CA THR A 580 -31.83 18.05 -34.86
C THR A 580 -32.00 19.54 -35.08
N GLU A 581 -32.69 19.89 -36.17
CA GLU A 581 -33.12 21.26 -36.48
C GLU A 581 -34.08 21.77 -35.40
N GLY A 582 -33.81 22.95 -34.86
CA GLY A 582 -34.73 23.68 -33.97
C GLY A 582 -34.12 24.07 -32.63
N GLY A 583 -33.31 25.14 -32.62
CA GLY A 583 -32.87 25.81 -31.40
C GLY A 583 -31.52 26.49 -31.60
N ASP A 584 -31.48 27.83 -31.55
CA ASP A 584 -30.25 28.61 -31.54
C ASP A 584 -29.37 28.17 -30.36
N ILE A 585 -28.35 27.39 -30.67
CA ILE A 585 -27.31 26.99 -29.73
C ILE A 585 -25.98 27.37 -30.36
N ILE A 586 -25.26 28.19 -29.60
CA ILE A 586 -23.89 28.66 -29.80
C ILE A 586 -23.04 27.53 -30.40
N LYS A 587 -22.45 27.81 -31.58
CA LYS A 587 -21.47 26.91 -32.22
C LYS A 587 -20.42 26.49 -31.18
N PRO A 588 -20.11 25.19 -31.04
CA PRO A 588 -18.94 24.79 -30.27
C PRO A 588 -17.71 25.40 -30.97
N PRO A 589 -16.83 26.13 -30.26
CA PRO A 589 -15.63 26.66 -30.87
C PRO A 589 -14.73 25.49 -31.31
N ASP A 590 -14.27 25.58 -32.56
CA ASP A 590 -13.35 24.67 -33.24
C ASP A 590 -12.04 24.45 -32.45
N THR A 591 -12.09 23.61 -31.41
CA THR A 591 -10.95 23.30 -30.54
C THR A 591 -10.87 21.82 -30.15
N LEU A 592 -11.40 20.93 -30.97
CA LEU A 592 -11.26 19.47 -30.80
C LEU A 592 -9.87 18.95 -31.24
N VAL A 593 -8.77 19.60 -30.86
CA VAL A 593 -7.44 18.97 -30.75
C VAL A 593 -6.59 19.76 -29.75
N SER A 594 -6.97 19.78 -28.47
CA SER A 594 -5.99 19.96 -27.40
C SER A 594 -5.34 18.60 -27.11
N SER A 595 -4.01 18.55 -27.12
CA SER A 595 -3.22 17.35 -26.76
C SER A 595 -3.54 16.79 -25.37
N GLU A 596 -4.26 17.52 -24.52
CA GLU A 596 -4.60 17.14 -23.14
C GLU A 596 -5.88 16.28 -23.02
N ASP A 597 -6.75 16.27 -24.05
CA ASP A 597 -8.03 15.53 -24.02
C ASP A 597 -7.97 14.15 -24.69
N THR A 598 -6.83 13.79 -25.28
CA THR A 598 -6.61 12.39 -25.67
C THR A 598 -6.35 11.59 -24.40
N ILE A 599 -7.16 10.56 -24.12
CA ILE A 599 -6.88 9.57 -23.07
C ILE A 599 -5.63 8.80 -23.48
N LEU A 600 -4.46 9.36 -23.15
CA LEU A 600 -3.18 8.72 -23.32
C LEU A 600 -3.00 7.73 -22.17
N VAL A 601 -2.96 6.44 -22.49
CA VAL A 601 -2.58 5.42 -21.51
C VAL A 601 -1.07 5.30 -21.54
N ASP A 602 -0.45 5.58 -20.40
CA ASP A 602 0.97 5.33 -20.21
C ASP A 602 1.20 3.81 -20.09
N GLU A 603 2.11 3.25 -20.90
CA GLU A 603 2.44 1.82 -20.85
C GLU A 603 2.93 1.38 -19.46
N ASP A 604 3.44 2.33 -18.69
CA ASP A 604 4.20 2.12 -17.48
C ASP A 604 3.30 1.92 -16.25
N LEU A 605 2.06 2.46 -16.23
CA LEU A 605 1.08 2.28 -15.12
C LEU A 605 0.65 0.83 -14.89
N ILE A 606 0.86 -0.05 -15.87
CA ILE A 606 0.34 -1.42 -15.88
C ILE A 606 1.14 -2.37 -14.96
N MET A 607 2.32 -1.96 -14.48
CA MET A 607 3.26 -2.88 -13.86
C MET A 607 3.25 -2.87 -12.32
N GLU A 608 2.97 -1.73 -11.68
CA GLU A 608 2.98 -1.64 -10.21
C GLU A 608 1.73 -2.28 -9.57
N ALA A 609 0.60 -2.27 -10.28
CA ALA A 609 -0.59 -3.04 -9.87
C ALA A 609 -0.36 -4.56 -9.94
N VAL A 610 0.58 -5.01 -10.78
CA VAL A 610 1.04 -6.41 -10.82
C VAL A 610 2.02 -6.68 -9.70
N GLU A 611 2.94 -5.77 -9.36
CA GLU A 611 3.86 -5.97 -8.22
C GLU A 611 3.15 -5.93 -6.86
N HIS A 612 2.14 -5.07 -6.67
CA HIS A 612 1.31 -5.07 -5.46
C HIS A 612 0.21 -6.15 -5.45
N GLY A 613 -0.09 -6.77 -6.59
CA GLY A 613 -0.87 -8.02 -6.68
C GLY A 613 -0.01 -9.28 -6.55
N SER A 614 1.32 -9.14 -6.71
CA SER A 614 2.29 -10.24 -6.78
C SER A 614 3.38 -10.13 -5.71
N VAL A 615 3.04 -9.58 -4.54
CA VAL A 615 3.82 -9.85 -3.32
C VAL A 615 3.55 -11.32 -2.95
N THR A 616 4.51 -12.17 -3.34
CA THR A 616 4.71 -13.57 -2.94
C THR A 616 3.57 -14.54 -3.25
N ILE A 617 3.60 -15.11 -4.45
CA ILE A 617 3.38 -16.55 -4.60
C ILE A 617 4.73 -17.20 -4.24
N LYS A 618 4.91 -17.51 -2.96
CA LYS A 618 5.62 -18.74 -2.59
C LYS A 618 4.51 -19.75 -2.35
N ASP A 619 4.62 -20.90 -3.02
CA ASP A 619 3.74 -22.04 -2.86
C ASP A 619 3.50 -22.33 -1.37
N PHE A 620 2.29 -22.00 -0.90
CA PHE A 620 1.68 -22.63 0.26
C PHE A 620 0.25 -22.95 -0.14
N ASP A 621 0.11 -23.98 -0.98
CA ASP A 621 -1.16 -24.66 -1.15
C ASP A 621 -0.90 -26.16 -1.16
N SER A 622 -0.84 -26.76 0.04
CA SER A 622 -0.91 -28.21 0.24
C SER A 622 -1.22 -28.60 1.70
N LYS A 623 -2.08 -27.86 2.41
CA LYS A 623 -2.55 -28.25 3.75
C LYS A 623 -4.07 -28.29 3.94
N GLU A 624 -4.87 -27.64 3.10
CA GLU A 624 -6.33 -27.70 3.21
C GLU A 624 -6.96 -28.93 2.54
N GLU A 625 -6.24 -29.62 1.64
CA GLU A 625 -6.75 -30.84 0.99
C GLU A 625 -6.62 -32.12 1.84
N ARG A 626 -6.00 -32.05 3.03
CA ARG A 626 -5.89 -33.20 3.96
C ARG A 626 -6.92 -33.19 5.11
N LEU A 627 -7.76 -32.16 5.23
CA LEU A 627 -8.77 -32.10 6.30
C LEU A 627 -10.17 -32.59 5.86
N MET A 628 -10.38 -32.88 4.57
CA MET A 628 -11.67 -33.35 4.04
C MET A 628 -11.78 -34.88 3.86
N ILE A 629 -10.68 -35.64 3.88
CA ILE A 629 -10.73 -37.11 3.74
C ILE A 629 -10.88 -37.83 5.09
N ASP A 630 -10.58 -37.18 6.22
CA ASP A 630 -10.62 -37.80 7.55
C ASP A 630 -12.02 -37.81 8.22
N ARG A 631 -13.06 -37.32 7.53
CA ARG A 631 -14.45 -37.30 8.02
C ARG A 631 -15.40 -38.30 7.36
N LEU A 632 -14.92 -39.19 6.49
CA LEU A 632 -15.79 -40.19 5.84
C LEU A 632 -15.42 -41.67 6.04
N GLN A 633 -14.54 -42.02 6.98
CA GLN A 633 -14.31 -43.43 7.34
C GLN A 633 -14.21 -43.65 8.85
N LYS A 634 -15.36 -43.58 9.53
CA LYS A 634 -15.61 -44.30 10.78
C LYS A 634 -16.87 -45.16 10.65
N LYS A 635 -16.66 -46.42 10.24
CA LYS A 635 -17.39 -47.59 10.75
C LYS A 635 -16.40 -48.76 10.82
N THR A 636 -15.98 -49.05 12.04
CA THR A 636 -15.32 -50.26 12.58
C THR A 636 -16.16 -51.54 12.34
N PRO A 637 -15.74 -52.77 12.70
CA PRO A 637 -14.44 -53.27 13.23
C PRO A 637 -13.98 -54.67 12.73
N ASN A 638 -12.89 -55.17 13.35
CA ASN A 638 -12.42 -56.57 13.50
C ASN A 638 -11.43 -57.06 12.40
N THR A 639 -10.31 -57.73 12.68
CA THR A 639 -9.93 -58.59 13.83
C THR A 639 -8.39 -58.79 13.81
N THR A 640 -7.74 -58.87 15.00
CA THR A 640 -6.60 -59.74 15.44
C THR A 640 -5.40 -59.98 14.50
N GLU A 641 -4.13 -60.02 14.89
CA GLU A 641 -3.39 -60.12 16.17
C GLU A 641 -1.88 -60.05 15.82
N ASP A 642 -1.04 -59.65 16.79
CA ASP A 642 0.36 -60.05 17.06
C ASP A 642 1.45 -59.95 15.95
N THR A 643 2.68 -59.45 16.17
CA THR A 643 3.59 -59.48 17.33
C THR A 643 4.69 -58.39 17.17
N ASN A 644 5.15 -57.86 18.31
CA ASN A 644 6.36 -57.01 18.55
C ASN A 644 7.68 -57.83 18.43
N PRO A 645 8.91 -57.30 18.71
CA PRO A 645 9.48 -55.94 18.59
C PRO A 645 10.93 -55.93 17.98
N GLY A 646 11.48 -54.76 17.59
CA GLY A 646 12.91 -54.67 17.24
C GLY A 646 13.43 -53.27 16.85
N LYS A 647 14.23 -52.69 17.74
CA LYS A 647 14.95 -51.39 17.70
C LYS A 647 15.64 -51.01 16.37
N GLY A 648 15.69 -49.69 16.10
CA GLY A 648 16.72 -49.10 15.23
C GLY A 648 16.48 -47.64 14.85
N ILE A 649 16.99 -46.70 15.63
CA ILE A 649 17.09 -45.27 15.29
C ILE A 649 18.11 -45.09 14.15
N SER A 650 17.72 -44.45 13.05
CA SER A 650 18.50 -43.37 12.39
C SER A 650 17.79 -42.86 11.13
N ALA A 651 17.60 -41.55 11.07
CA ALA A 651 17.38 -40.81 9.82
C ALA A 651 18.73 -40.66 9.08
N PRO A 652 18.73 -40.27 7.79
CA PRO A 652 18.84 -38.84 7.55
C PRO A 652 17.92 -38.28 6.45
N THR A 653 17.49 -37.08 6.77
CA THR A 653 16.85 -36.01 5.99
C THR A 653 17.48 -35.75 4.61
N SER A 654 16.68 -35.85 3.55
CA SER A 654 16.94 -35.23 2.25
C SER A 654 16.17 -33.91 2.17
N SER A 655 16.84 -32.77 2.32
CA SER A 655 16.28 -31.44 2.15
C SER A 655 16.13 -31.13 0.65
N THR A 656 14.89 -31.12 0.15
CA THR A 656 14.57 -30.79 -1.23
C THR A 656 14.24 -29.29 -1.32
N PHE A 657 15.06 -28.52 -2.04
CA PHE A 657 14.77 -27.13 -2.42
C PHE A 657 14.34 -27.07 -3.89
N SER A 658 13.17 -26.48 -4.16
CA SER A 658 12.67 -26.24 -5.53
C SER A 658 12.79 -24.77 -5.91
N THR A 659 13.37 -24.48 -7.07
CA THR A 659 13.42 -23.12 -7.65
C THR A 659 13.10 -23.17 -9.14
N GLN A 660 12.06 -22.45 -9.59
CA GLN A 660 11.74 -22.34 -11.02
C GLN A 660 12.70 -21.36 -11.70
N LEU A 661 13.47 -21.83 -12.68
CA LEU A 661 14.27 -20.98 -13.57
C LEU A 661 13.51 -20.77 -14.89
N SER A 662 13.42 -19.53 -15.37
CA SER A 662 12.85 -19.21 -16.69
C SER A 662 13.93 -18.77 -17.67
N GLU A 663 13.99 -19.40 -18.84
CA GLU A 663 14.35 -18.90 -20.19
C GLU A 663 14.81 -20.10 -21.03
N SER A 664 14.68 -20.20 -22.35
CA SER A 664 13.93 -19.50 -23.39
C SER A 664 14.00 -20.39 -24.65
N THR A 665 12.95 -20.37 -25.48
CA THR A 665 12.96 -20.81 -26.89
C THR A 665 13.06 -22.32 -27.20
N ARG A 666 11.93 -23.04 -27.17
CA ARG A 666 11.35 -23.79 -28.31
C ARG A 666 9.94 -24.27 -27.96
N ARG A 667 9.03 -24.17 -28.93
CA ARG A 667 7.64 -24.64 -28.85
C ARG A 667 7.58 -26.08 -28.35
N LEU A 668 6.95 -26.32 -27.21
CA LEU A 668 6.26 -27.56 -26.85
C LEU A 668 5.29 -27.26 -25.69
N GLN A 669 4.12 -27.87 -25.75
CA GLN A 669 3.00 -27.65 -24.84
C GLN A 669 3.40 -27.79 -23.36
N ILE A 670 2.77 -26.96 -22.52
CA ILE A 670 3.07 -26.79 -21.09
C ILE A 670 2.96 -28.14 -20.35
N ARG A 671 4.12 -28.71 -20.01
CA ARG A 671 4.28 -29.67 -18.90
C ARG A 671 5.22 -29.03 -17.88
N ARG A 672 4.89 -29.10 -16.59
CA ARG A 672 5.60 -28.38 -15.51
C ARG A 672 6.98 -29.02 -15.26
N PHE A 673 8.05 -28.24 -15.36
CA PHE A 673 9.41 -28.64 -14.99
C PHE A 673 9.64 -28.39 -13.49
N PHE A 674 10.28 -29.34 -12.80
CA PHE A 674 10.69 -29.32 -11.42
C PHE A 674 12.22 -29.27 -11.36
N VAL A 675 12.76 -28.40 -10.51
CA VAL A 675 14.21 -28.27 -10.34
C VAL A 675 14.53 -28.62 -8.89
N LYS A 676 15.53 -29.46 -8.67
CA LYS A 676 15.96 -29.93 -7.35
C LYS A 676 17.48 -29.82 -7.23
N ALA A 677 17.93 -29.13 -6.19
CA ALA A 677 19.31 -29.16 -5.73
C ALA A 677 19.56 -30.46 -4.95
N GLU A 678 20.61 -31.19 -5.31
CA GLU A 678 21.04 -32.42 -4.62
C GLU A 678 22.48 -32.24 -4.13
N VAL A 679 22.74 -32.60 -2.87
CA VAL A 679 24.06 -32.47 -2.26
C VAL A 679 24.50 -33.83 -1.74
N ALA A 680 25.60 -34.35 -2.27
CA ALA A 680 26.22 -35.57 -1.79
C ALA A 680 26.91 -35.36 -0.42
N PRO A 681 27.08 -36.42 0.39
CA PRO A 681 27.82 -36.34 1.65
C PRO A 681 29.25 -35.80 1.47
N VAL A 682 29.80 -35.22 2.53
CA VAL A 682 31.19 -34.71 2.56
C VAL A 682 32.16 -35.81 2.12
N GLY A 683 33.07 -35.48 1.21
CA GLY A 683 34.06 -36.42 0.65
C GLY A 683 33.56 -37.34 -0.47
N LYS A 684 32.30 -37.21 -0.92
CA LYS A 684 31.77 -37.94 -2.08
C LYS A 684 31.39 -37.00 -3.23
N ARG A 685 31.81 -37.32 -4.45
CA ARG A 685 31.37 -36.61 -5.67
C ARG A 685 29.93 -36.98 -5.99
N HIS A 686 29.12 -35.98 -6.37
CA HIS A 686 27.78 -36.25 -6.91
C HIS A 686 27.91 -36.92 -8.29
N PRO A 687 27.21 -38.04 -8.56
CA PRO A 687 27.31 -38.74 -9.85
C PRO A 687 26.96 -37.85 -11.06
N HIS A 688 26.11 -36.85 -10.82
CA HIS A 688 25.71 -35.83 -11.80
C HIS A 688 26.07 -34.43 -11.29
N ALA A 689 27.36 -34.20 -11.01
CA ALA A 689 27.83 -32.93 -10.48
C ALA A 689 27.62 -31.78 -11.48
N TYR A 690 27.08 -30.66 -11.00
CA TYR A 690 26.84 -29.46 -11.79
C TYR A 690 28.15 -28.87 -12.30
N ALA A 691 29.14 -28.70 -11.43
CA ALA A 691 30.47 -28.22 -11.81
C ALA A 691 31.36 -29.40 -12.21
N THR A 692 31.35 -29.76 -13.50
CA THR A 692 32.02 -30.99 -13.99
C THR A 692 33.55 -30.93 -13.91
N SER A 693 34.11 -29.72 -13.92
CA SER A 693 35.56 -29.47 -13.78
C SER A 693 35.99 -29.15 -12.33
N ALA A 694 35.10 -29.30 -11.35
CA ALA A 694 35.45 -29.18 -9.94
C ALA A 694 36.45 -30.28 -9.53
N SER A 695 37.49 -29.91 -8.79
CA SER A 695 38.50 -30.82 -8.23
C SER A 695 37.96 -31.59 -7.01
N GLU A 696 38.69 -32.60 -6.55
CA GLU A 696 38.34 -33.35 -5.32
C GLU A 696 38.39 -32.48 -4.04
N THR A 697 39.00 -31.29 -4.13
CA THR A 697 39.07 -30.32 -3.03
C THR A 697 37.93 -29.29 -3.05
N ASP A 698 37.13 -29.27 -4.13
CA ASP A 698 36.03 -28.32 -4.30
C ASP A 698 34.73 -28.91 -3.74
N PRO A 699 34.11 -28.31 -2.72
CA PRO A 699 32.85 -28.83 -2.18
C PRO A 699 31.71 -28.82 -3.20
N GLY A 700 31.77 -27.94 -4.21
CA GLY A 700 30.85 -27.90 -5.34
C GLY A 700 30.79 -29.19 -6.17
N MET A 701 31.76 -30.10 -6.04
CA MET A 701 31.70 -31.45 -6.62
C MET A 701 30.55 -32.31 -6.04
N ARG A 702 30.05 -31.95 -4.85
CA ARG A 702 28.93 -32.62 -4.18
C ARG A 702 27.58 -32.14 -4.70
N PHE A 703 27.55 -31.05 -5.48
CA PHE A 703 26.32 -30.41 -5.90
C PHE A 703 25.86 -30.93 -7.27
N GLY A 704 24.65 -31.49 -7.32
CA GLY A 704 23.92 -31.81 -8.53
C GLY A 704 22.69 -30.92 -8.69
N PHE A 705 22.37 -30.58 -9.93
CA PHE A 705 21.22 -29.75 -10.26
C PHE A 705 20.27 -30.52 -11.17
N ARG A 706 19.28 -31.18 -10.55
CA ARG A 706 18.32 -32.06 -11.22
C ARG A 706 17.15 -31.26 -11.77
N VAL A 707 16.77 -31.50 -13.02
CA VAL A 707 15.60 -30.95 -13.69
C VAL A 707 14.72 -32.11 -14.12
N SER A 708 13.48 -32.20 -13.62
CA SER A 708 12.54 -33.26 -13.99
C SER A 708 11.20 -32.72 -14.50
N LEU A 709 10.46 -33.50 -15.29
CA LEU A 709 9.05 -33.26 -15.58
C LEU A 709 8.23 -34.33 -14.88
N ARG A 710 7.25 -33.93 -14.08
CA ARG A 710 6.30 -34.89 -13.52
C ARG A 710 5.08 -35.05 -14.40
N ASP A 711 4.61 -36.28 -14.51
CA ASP A 711 3.33 -36.58 -15.15
C ASP A 711 2.14 -36.24 -14.22
N ASP A 712 0.92 -36.47 -14.72
CA ASP A 712 -0.32 -36.18 -13.98
C ASP A 712 -0.50 -37.06 -12.73
N LYS A 713 0.34 -38.09 -12.53
CA LYS A 713 0.36 -38.94 -11.34
C LYS A 713 1.43 -38.51 -10.33
N GLY A 714 2.24 -37.50 -10.66
CA GLY A 714 3.32 -37.00 -9.82
C GLY A 714 4.66 -37.73 -9.98
N GLU A 715 4.75 -38.67 -10.94
CA GLU A 715 5.96 -39.44 -11.21
C GLU A 715 6.86 -38.74 -12.22
N ASP A 716 8.18 -38.83 -12.06
CA ASP A 716 9.15 -38.13 -12.92
C ASP A 716 9.22 -38.81 -14.31
N SER A 717 8.52 -38.23 -15.29
CA SER A 717 8.48 -38.67 -16.71
C SER A 717 9.71 -38.29 -17.54
N PHE A 718 10.51 -37.33 -17.07
CA PHE A 718 11.78 -36.90 -17.66
C PHE A 718 12.69 -36.42 -16.54
N VAL A 719 13.98 -36.75 -16.58
CA VAL A 719 14.98 -36.31 -15.61
C VAL A 719 16.29 -36.01 -16.34
N GLU A 720 16.79 -34.79 -16.19
CA GLU A 720 18.08 -34.35 -16.72
C GLU A 720 18.85 -33.60 -15.62
N TYR A 721 20.18 -33.61 -15.68
CA TYR A 721 21.01 -32.85 -14.74
C TYR A 721 21.75 -31.74 -15.48
N ALA A 722 21.64 -30.51 -14.98
CA ALA A 722 22.42 -29.41 -15.52
C ALA A 722 23.89 -29.63 -15.18
N SER A 723 24.75 -29.30 -16.15
CA SER A 723 26.20 -29.39 -15.98
C SER A 723 26.89 -28.22 -16.69
N SER A 724 28.00 -27.78 -16.12
CA SER A 724 28.86 -26.74 -16.66
C SER A 724 30.31 -27.02 -16.29
N SER A 725 31.21 -26.87 -17.25
CA SER A 725 32.66 -27.01 -17.07
C SER A 725 33.37 -25.67 -16.85
N THR A 726 32.63 -24.56 -16.72
CA THR A 726 33.25 -23.24 -16.58
C THR A 726 33.85 -23.05 -15.19
N TRP A 727 34.94 -22.28 -15.10
CA TRP A 727 35.55 -21.95 -13.82
C TRP A 727 34.55 -21.24 -12.89
N GLN A 728 33.70 -20.38 -13.44
CA GLN A 728 32.65 -19.69 -12.67
C GLN A 728 31.63 -20.66 -12.09
N ALA A 729 31.24 -21.70 -12.84
CA ALA A 729 30.32 -22.71 -12.32
C ALA A 729 30.90 -23.43 -11.10
N ILE A 730 32.22 -23.64 -11.06
CA ILE A 730 32.91 -24.16 -9.88
C ILE A 730 32.77 -23.19 -8.71
N ALA A 731 33.08 -21.90 -8.92
CA ALA A 731 33.01 -20.90 -7.84
C ALA A 731 31.59 -20.69 -7.27
N ILE A 732 30.57 -20.77 -8.14
CA ILE A 732 29.15 -20.69 -7.74
C ILE A 732 28.74 -21.95 -6.98
N ALA A 733 29.03 -23.14 -7.51
CA ALA A 733 28.69 -24.41 -6.87
C ALA A 733 29.33 -24.54 -5.49
N ASN A 734 30.59 -24.13 -5.40
CA ASN A 734 31.35 -24.10 -4.17
C ASN A 734 30.73 -23.20 -3.09
N SER A 735 30.42 -21.94 -3.42
CA SER A 735 29.76 -21.03 -2.46
C SER A 735 28.37 -21.52 -2.05
N PHE A 736 27.66 -22.16 -2.97
CA PHE A 736 26.35 -22.71 -2.69
C PHE A 736 26.42 -23.87 -1.69
N VAL A 737 27.39 -24.79 -1.84
CA VAL A 737 27.57 -25.91 -0.90
C VAL A 737 28.04 -25.41 0.46
N ASP A 738 29.01 -24.49 0.52
CA ASP A 738 29.47 -23.89 1.79
C ASP A 738 28.31 -23.24 2.57
N GLY A 739 27.43 -22.50 1.86
CA GLY A 739 26.24 -21.91 2.48
C GLY A 739 25.21 -22.93 2.98
N LEU A 740 25.10 -24.09 2.31
CA LEU A 740 24.24 -25.19 2.78
C LEU A 740 24.85 -25.95 3.97
N ASP A 741 26.17 -26.03 4.04
CA ASP A 741 26.91 -26.62 5.18
C ASP A 741 26.95 -25.65 6.39
N GLY A 742 26.47 -24.41 6.23
CA GLY A 742 26.25 -23.44 7.31
C GLY A 742 27.38 -22.41 7.50
N ASP A 743 28.31 -22.30 6.56
CA ASP A 743 29.39 -21.32 6.61
C ASP A 743 28.86 -19.88 6.49
N SER A 744 29.46 -18.96 7.24
CA SER A 744 29.12 -17.53 7.18
C SER A 744 29.64 -16.88 5.89
N PHE A 745 29.03 -15.75 5.52
CA PHE A 745 29.39 -15.02 4.31
C PHE A 745 30.84 -14.49 4.36
N GLU A 746 31.31 -14.13 5.54
CA GLU A 746 32.68 -13.71 5.84
C GLU A 746 33.69 -14.86 5.72
N GLU A 747 33.29 -16.09 6.01
CA GLU A 747 34.14 -17.27 5.83
C GLU A 747 34.23 -17.66 4.35
N ILE A 748 33.08 -17.67 3.66
CA ILE A 748 33.00 -17.99 2.24
C ILE A 748 33.83 -16.99 1.42
N CYS A 749 33.75 -15.69 1.74
CA CYS A 749 34.45 -14.65 0.96
C CYS A 749 35.98 -14.68 1.09
N ARG A 750 36.54 -15.39 2.09
CA ARG A 750 38.00 -15.53 2.28
C ARG A 750 38.58 -16.74 1.57
N ARG A 751 37.75 -17.70 1.16
CA ARG A 751 38.19 -18.94 0.51
C ARG A 751 38.37 -18.74 -0.99
N LYS A 752 39.36 -19.43 -1.56
CA LYS A 752 39.59 -19.45 -3.02
C LYS A 752 38.41 -20.12 -3.73
N ARG A 753 38.19 -19.74 -4.99
CA ARG A 753 37.16 -20.33 -5.87
C ARG A 753 35.77 -20.23 -5.24
N ARG A 754 35.44 -19.05 -4.69
CA ARG A 754 34.13 -18.73 -4.13
C ARG A 754 33.56 -17.49 -4.77
N PHE A 755 32.32 -17.61 -5.22
CA PHE A 755 31.51 -16.52 -5.71
C PHE A 755 30.73 -15.87 -4.55
N VAL A 756 30.73 -14.54 -4.52
CA VAL A 756 30.03 -13.76 -3.50
C VAL A 756 29.36 -12.58 -4.18
N TRP A 757 28.08 -12.39 -3.86
CA TRP A 757 27.30 -11.25 -4.34
C TRP A 757 26.85 -10.38 -3.19
N VAL A 758 27.43 -9.18 -3.09
CA VAL A 758 26.97 -8.15 -2.16
C VAL A 758 26.15 -7.12 -2.93
N ASP A 759 24.92 -6.87 -2.47
CA ASP A 759 24.04 -5.86 -3.06
C ASP A 759 24.63 -4.46 -2.85
N LYS A 760 24.81 -3.71 -3.95
CA LYS A 760 25.30 -2.32 -3.94
C LYS A 760 24.48 -1.34 -3.11
N ARG A 761 23.26 -1.71 -2.69
CA ARG A 761 22.37 -0.89 -1.86
C ARG A 761 22.69 -0.98 -0.38
N ILE A 762 23.47 -1.97 0.06
CA ILE A 762 23.89 -2.10 1.45
C ILE A 762 24.90 -0.99 1.76
N LYS A 763 24.53 -0.02 2.62
CA LYS A 763 25.37 1.15 2.93
C LYS A 763 26.53 0.83 3.89
N ASN A 764 26.33 -0.14 4.78
CA ASN A 764 27.30 -0.53 5.81
C ASN A 764 27.92 -1.90 5.49
N VAL A 765 28.57 -2.03 4.33
CA VAL A 765 29.31 -3.25 3.98
C VAL A 765 30.62 -3.27 4.76
N PRO A 766 30.90 -4.33 5.54
CA PRO A 766 32.21 -4.55 6.17
C PRO A 766 33.33 -4.40 5.15
N SER A 767 34.47 -3.84 5.55
CA SER A 767 35.61 -3.56 4.65
C SER A 767 36.02 -4.78 3.82
N GLU A 768 35.93 -5.98 4.40
CA GLU A 768 36.27 -7.26 3.79
C GLU A 768 35.32 -7.70 2.66
N LEU A 769 34.06 -7.24 2.69
CA LEU A 769 33.01 -7.59 1.72
C LEU A 769 32.84 -6.54 0.62
N ARG A 770 33.42 -5.34 0.79
CA ARG A 770 33.38 -4.25 -0.21
C ARG A 770 33.87 -4.67 -1.61
N PRO A 771 34.91 -5.50 -1.77
CA PRO A 771 35.37 -5.96 -3.08
C PRO A 771 34.32 -6.80 -3.85
N PHE A 772 33.34 -7.38 -3.15
CA PHE A 772 32.31 -8.27 -3.71
C PHE A 772 30.98 -7.55 -4.01
N VAL A 773 30.95 -6.22 -3.90
CA VAL A 773 29.80 -5.38 -4.27
C VAL A 773 29.61 -5.41 -5.78
N ASN A 774 28.39 -5.78 -6.21
CA ASN A 774 28.09 -6.13 -7.61
C ASN A 774 28.97 -7.27 -8.13
N GLU A 775 28.81 -8.47 -7.54
CA GLU A 775 29.33 -9.77 -8.02
C GLU A 775 30.85 -9.86 -8.23
N ALA A 776 31.52 -10.60 -7.35
CA ALA A 776 32.92 -10.97 -7.54
C ALA A 776 33.20 -12.39 -7.02
N TYR A 777 34.35 -12.93 -7.41
CA TYR A 777 34.86 -14.19 -6.88
C TYR A 777 36.34 -14.07 -6.52
N ARG A 778 36.82 -14.95 -5.64
CA ARG A 778 38.27 -15.13 -5.41
C ARG A 778 38.81 -16.19 -6.34
N ASP A 779 39.82 -15.85 -7.14
CA ASP A 779 40.49 -16.80 -8.03
C ASP A 779 41.48 -17.73 -7.29
N ASP A 780 42.18 -18.57 -8.05
CA ASP A 780 43.18 -19.52 -7.53
C ASP A 780 44.43 -18.83 -6.94
N GLU A 781 44.69 -17.60 -7.37
CA GLU A 781 45.78 -16.73 -6.90
C GLU A 781 45.36 -15.85 -5.70
N ASN A 782 44.11 -16.01 -5.23
CA ASN A 782 43.50 -15.25 -4.14
C ASN A 782 43.17 -13.78 -4.47
N ASN A 783 43.14 -13.41 -5.76
CA ASN A 783 42.71 -12.10 -6.22
C ASN A 783 41.19 -12.04 -6.28
N VAL A 784 40.62 -10.85 -5.99
CA VAL A 784 39.18 -10.61 -6.17
C VAL A 784 38.93 -10.15 -7.60
N VAL A 785 38.22 -10.96 -8.38
CA VAL A 785 37.90 -10.71 -9.79
C VAL A 785 36.42 -10.41 -9.94
N ARG A 786 36.08 -9.31 -10.60
CA ARG A 786 34.68 -8.93 -10.87
C ARG A 786 34.08 -9.82 -11.96
N PHE A 787 32.79 -10.12 -11.85
CA PHE A 787 32.11 -11.05 -12.74
C PHE A 787 32.13 -10.63 -14.23
N ASN A 788 32.29 -9.33 -14.53
CA ASN A 788 32.36 -8.77 -15.90
C ASN A 788 33.79 -8.59 -16.46
N SER A 789 34.85 -8.96 -15.74
CA SER A 789 36.21 -9.01 -16.30
C SER A 789 36.46 -10.37 -16.97
N ALA A 790 37.14 -10.37 -18.12
CA ALA A 790 37.42 -11.56 -18.93
C ALA A 790 37.88 -12.74 -18.07
N SER A 791 37.22 -13.89 -18.24
CA SER A 791 37.35 -15.06 -17.36
C SER A 791 38.77 -15.64 -17.40
N PRO A 792 39.37 -16.01 -16.23
CA PRO A 792 40.59 -16.79 -16.19
C PRO A 792 40.40 -18.14 -16.90
N LYS A 793 41.37 -18.56 -17.72
CA LYS A 793 41.35 -19.88 -18.36
C LYS A 793 41.62 -20.95 -17.31
N VAL A 794 40.77 -21.97 -17.22
CA VAL A 794 41.00 -23.16 -16.38
C VAL A 794 42.29 -23.84 -16.86
N GLN A 795 43.34 -23.84 -16.04
CA GLN A 795 44.48 -24.72 -16.27
C GLN A 795 44.05 -26.16 -15.94
N LYS A 796 44.10 -27.05 -16.93
CA LYS A 796 43.93 -28.48 -16.69
C LYS A 796 45.17 -29.00 -15.92
N PRO A 797 45.00 -29.85 -14.89
CA PRO A 797 46.13 -30.55 -14.30
C PRO A 797 46.78 -31.45 -15.35
N ALA A 798 48.12 -31.48 -15.34
CA ALA A 798 48.95 -32.38 -16.14
C ALA A 798 48.87 -33.82 -15.63
#